data_AF-A0A927B5S9-F1
#
_entry.id   AF-A0A927B5S9-F1
#
_cell.length_a   1.000
_cell.length_b   1.000
_cell.length_c   1.000
_cell.angle_alpha   90.00
_cell.angle_beta   90.00
_cell.angle_gamma   90.00
#
_symmetry.space_group_name_H-M   'P 1'
#
loop_
_entity.id
_entity.type
_entity.pdbx_description
1 polymer ?
#
loop_
_entity_poly.entity_id
_entity_poly.type
_entity_poly.pdbx_seq_one_letter_code
_entity_poly.pdbx_strand_id
1 'polypeptide(L)'
;MNRLKAVLFTCISICLLSTAQARIVRIEITSRQSPTFEGKVFGQVGTYEKLRGKAYGELDPNSPQNSVITDLTLAPRNAKGMVEYVMDIYILKPLDLSKGNHKLFLEVNNRGGKLFGGFNKSSGGNDPTTAAHAGDGFLMNQGYTIIWNGWDPSAAPTNNNLTINVPVAKNADGSAITGPSYEYIVYDNATSASYPLAYPAATLNKTQATLTVREHLQDTPKTIPADGWEYENARTIRLLPAGTAFKQSAIYEFSYTARDPIVAGIGFAATRDFVSFLRYATSDDFGNPNPLANDIKFTYSFAVSQPARYLNDFQTLGFNADEGGKRVLDGIENWLGGGSGIGLNVRFAQPSRTERNRQNHLYPEALFPFAYPVMTDPLTGKTAGRIAACSASTTCPKVFEINSANEYWVKAASLLHTDTKGNDLPDPENVRFFLVSGAQHGAGNATTRGMCQQFQNPTNGEPLLRALFMALDDWVTKGTEPPRSAVPRQSDGTSVVAVPQAGSQTGLVPQSALGWPTIPGVTYMGLITTRYQLDFGTSVGQGILTKYPPTIDGRLVYVNFVSKVDKDGNEIAGIRLPPVAAPTATTTGWALRRADFGENEGCEGSGQYIPFKTTKAERLAVNDSRLSLEERYKTHDGYVAAVRRSVQELVERRFLLAADAQEYIKNAQESNVLK
;
A
#
# COMPACT_ATOMS: atom_id res chain seq x y z
N MET A 1 7.67 42.11 -70.20
CA MET A 1 8.57 41.52 -69.17
C MET A 1 8.92 42.65 -68.20
N ASN A 2 8.57 42.66 -66.90
CA ASN A 2 8.34 41.57 -65.93
C ASN A 2 9.63 40.72 -65.77
N ARG A 3 10.29 40.52 -64.62
CA ARG A 3 10.05 40.79 -63.17
C ARG A 3 11.37 41.30 -62.54
N LEU A 4 11.50 41.78 -61.28
CA LEU A 4 10.57 42.06 -60.17
C LEU A 4 10.92 43.49 -59.61
N LYS A 5 11.03 43.91 -58.33
CA LYS A 5 10.95 43.34 -56.97
C LYS A 5 10.06 44.25 -56.08
N ALA A 6 9.48 43.68 -55.01
CA ALA A 6 8.91 44.41 -53.88
C ALA A 6 9.39 43.74 -52.56
N VAL A 7 9.57 44.52 -51.49
CA VAL A 7 9.98 44.00 -50.17
C VAL A 7 8.74 43.89 -49.29
N LEU A 8 8.45 42.68 -48.79
CA LEU A 8 7.33 42.42 -47.90
C LEU A 8 7.81 42.41 -46.45
N PHE A 9 7.27 43.30 -45.61
CA PHE A 9 7.51 43.25 -44.16
C PHE A 9 6.52 42.27 -43.52
N THR A 10 7.04 41.16 -43.00
CA THR A 10 6.24 40.18 -42.25
C THR A 10 6.23 40.56 -40.77
N CYS A 11 5.10 41.08 -40.27
CA CYS A 11 4.89 41.23 -38.83
C CYS A 11 4.79 39.86 -38.17
N ILE A 12 5.79 39.50 -37.36
CA ILE A 12 5.74 38.30 -36.52
C ILE A 12 4.93 38.65 -35.26
N SER A 13 3.65 38.24 -35.25
CA SER A 13 2.84 38.28 -34.03
C SER A 13 3.40 37.28 -33.03
N ILE A 14 4.12 37.78 -32.01
CA ILE A 14 4.55 36.96 -30.88
C ILE A 14 3.32 36.67 -30.01
N CYS A 15 2.62 35.57 -30.32
CA CYS A 15 1.70 34.97 -29.39
C CYS A 15 2.49 34.53 -28.15
N LEU A 16 2.35 35.27 -27.06
CA LEU A 16 2.70 34.77 -25.73
C LEU A 16 1.78 33.58 -25.43
N LEU A 17 2.24 32.38 -25.78
CA LEU A 17 1.65 31.13 -25.31
C LEU A 17 1.76 31.13 -23.79
N SER A 18 0.66 31.48 -23.12
CA SER A 18 0.50 31.25 -21.70
C SER A 18 0.63 29.75 -21.46
N THR A 19 1.79 29.32 -20.97
CA THR A 19 1.98 27.94 -20.53
C THR A 19 1.01 27.68 -19.39
N ALA A 20 -0.08 26.97 -19.69
CA ALA A 20 -1.07 26.59 -18.71
C ALA A 20 -0.43 25.60 -17.75
N GLN A 21 0.19 26.11 -16.68
CA GLN A 21 0.77 25.29 -15.64
C GLN A 21 -0.36 24.59 -14.90
N ALA A 22 -0.54 23.32 -15.17
CA ALA A 22 -1.50 22.52 -14.42
C ALA A 22 -0.89 22.21 -13.04
N ARG A 23 -1.57 22.71 -12.00
CA ARG A 23 -1.09 22.78 -10.62
C ARG A 23 -2.26 23.04 -9.67
N ILE A 24 -1.95 23.16 -8.38
CA ILE A 24 -2.89 23.74 -7.41
C ILE A 24 -3.11 25.22 -7.73
N VAL A 25 -4.25 25.53 -8.35
CA VAL A 25 -4.65 26.90 -8.71
C VAL A 25 -5.23 27.65 -7.51
N ARG A 26 -5.80 26.94 -6.52
CA ARG A 26 -6.31 27.56 -5.29
C ARG A 26 -6.15 26.68 -4.05
N ILE A 27 -5.71 27.28 -2.93
CA ILE A 27 -5.68 26.68 -1.60
C ILE A 27 -6.62 27.43 -0.65
N GLU A 28 -7.48 26.70 0.06
CA GLU A 28 -8.51 27.26 0.93
C GLU A 28 -8.40 26.66 2.33
N ILE A 29 -7.80 27.38 3.28
CA ILE A 29 -7.71 26.94 4.68
C ILE A 29 -9.02 27.28 5.41
N THR A 30 -9.88 26.28 5.57
CA THR A 30 -11.20 26.43 6.20
C THR A 30 -11.18 26.30 7.73
N SER A 31 -10.10 25.78 8.30
CA SER A 31 -9.90 25.72 9.76
C SER A 31 -8.43 25.79 10.15
N ARG A 32 -8.15 26.51 11.24
CA ARG A 32 -6.85 26.58 11.92
C ARG A 32 -7.06 26.40 13.42
N GLN A 33 -6.23 25.58 14.06
CA GLN A 33 -6.08 25.58 15.52
C GLN A 33 -4.59 25.77 15.84
N SER A 34 -4.29 26.82 16.59
CA SER A 34 -2.93 27.27 16.86
C SER A 34 -2.85 27.84 18.29
N PRO A 35 -2.08 27.21 19.21
CA PRO A 35 -1.46 25.89 19.06
C PRO A 35 -2.51 24.75 19.02
N THR A 36 -2.15 23.64 18.39
CA THR A 36 -2.88 22.35 18.53
C THR A 36 -2.30 21.51 19.69
N PHE A 37 -2.79 20.29 19.88
CA PHE A 37 -2.33 19.33 20.90
C PHE A 37 -2.32 19.89 22.32
N GLU A 38 -3.35 20.67 22.66
CA GLU A 38 -3.52 21.32 23.97
C GLU A 38 -2.32 22.20 24.39
N GLY A 39 -1.54 22.70 23.42
CA GLY A 39 -0.34 23.50 23.67
C GLY A 39 0.92 22.67 23.98
N LYS A 40 0.90 21.35 23.73
CA LYS A 40 2.07 20.48 23.92
C LYS A 40 3.30 21.00 23.16
N VAL A 41 4.42 21.04 23.88
CA VAL A 41 5.75 21.42 23.38
C VAL A 41 6.52 20.18 22.95
N PHE A 42 7.14 20.23 21.78
CA PHE A 42 7.90 19.14 21.17
C PHE A 42 9.39 19.50 21.13
N GLY A 43 10.13 19.12 22.17
CA GLY A 43 11.56 19.39 22.29
C GLY A 43 11.90 20.88 22.11
N GLN A 44 12.90 21.16 21.26
CA GLN A 44 13.33 22.52 20.90
C GLN A 44 12.50 23.14 19.75
N VAL A 45 11.63 22.37 19.10
CA VAL A 45 10.80 22.83 17.96
C VAL A 45 9.69 23.76 18.44
N GLY A 46 9.19 23.55 19.67
CA GLY A 46 8.11 24.34 20.26
C GLY A 46 6.73 23.71 20.07
N THR A 47 5.71 24.53 19.90
CA THR A 47 4.33 24.10 19.65
C THR A 47 4.03 23.99 18.15
N TYR A 48 3.02 23.19 17.82
CA TYR A 48 2.53 23.01 16.44
C TYR A 48 1.19 23.73 16.23
N GLU A 49 0.87 24.09 14.98
CA GLU A 49 -0.49 24.40 14.54
C GLU A 49 -1.04 23.30 13.61
N LYS A 50 -2.36 23.11 13.59
CA LYS A 50 -3.06 22.34 12.55
C LYS A 50 -3.81 23.26 11.59
N LEU A 51 -3.75 22.95 10.30
CA LEU A 51 -4.52 23.56 9.23
C LEU A 51 -5.33 22.47 8.53
N ARG A 52 -6.62 22.73 8.29
CA ARG A 52 -7.48 21.90 7.44
C ARG A 52 -8.10 22.78 6.37
N GLY A 53 -8.29 22.23 5.18
CA GLY A 53 -8.76 22.99 4.04
C GLY A 53 -9.11 22.15 2.82
N LYS A 54 -9.24 22.84 1.69
CA LYS A 54 -9.33 22.23 0.36
C LYS A 54 -8.23 22.77 -0.55
N ALA A 55 -7.81 21.94 -1.50
CA ALA A 55 -6.97 22.35 -2.62
C ALA A 55 -7.70 22.05 -3.93
N TYR A 56 -7.65 23.01 -4.84
CA TYR A 56 -8.30 22.98 -6.15
C TYR A 56 -7.20 22.97 -7.21
N GLY A 57 -7.28 22.04 -8.14
CA GLY A 57 -6.29 21.89 -9.20
C GLY A 57 -6.92 21.80 -10.58
N GLU A 58 -6.13 22.18 -11.58
CA GLU A 58 -6.45 22.11 -13.00
C GLU A 58 -5.37 21.27 -13.69
N LEU A 59 -5.75 20.37 -14.58
CA LEU A 59 -4.86 19.51 -15.37
C LEU A 59 -5.00 19.79 -16.87
N ASP A 60 -3.89 20.02 -17.57
CA ASP A 60 -3.89 20.06 -19.04
C ASP A 60 -3.94 18.60 -19.55
N PRO A 61 -5.02 18.16 -20.24
CA PRO A 61 -5.12 16.82 -20.80
C PRO A 61 -4.16 16.56 -21.97
N ASN A 62 -3.46 17.59 -22.47
CA ASN A 62 -2.45 17.48 -23.53
C ASN A 62 -1.01 17.48 -22.99
N SER A 63 -0.81 17.78 -21.70
CA SER A 63 0.50 17.80 -21.05
C SER A 63 1.09 16.37 -20.99
N PRO A 64 2.37 16.15 -21.37
CA PRO A 64 2.99 14.83 -21.34
C PRO A 64 2.92 14.17 -19.96
N GLN A 65 3.13 14.94 -18.89
CA GLN A 65 3.05 14.50 -17.49
C GLN A 65 1.64 14.08 -17.05
N ASN A 66 0.61 14.48 -17.80
CA ASN A 66 -0.79 14.12 -17.55
C ASN A 66 -1.33 13.08 -18.53
N SER A 67 -0.73 12.95 -19.72
CA SER A 67 -1.18 12.04 -20.78
C SER A 67 -1.18 10.56 -20.40
N VAL A 68 -0.49 10.20 -19.31
CA VAL A 68 -0.50 8.87 -18.71
C VAL A 68 -1.83 8.54 -17.99
N ILE A 69 -2.63 9.55 -17.64
CA ILE A 69 -3.87 9.37 -16.89
C ILE A 69 -4.99 8.85 -17.81
N THR A 70 -5.45 7.62 -17.54
CA THR A 70 -6.55 6.98 -18.28
C THR A 70 -7.81 7.83 -18.24
N ASP A 71 -8.45 7.99 -19.41
CA ASP A 71 -9.67 8.76 -19.65
C ASP A 71 -9.60 10.27 -19.37
N LEU A 72 -8.43 10.85 -19.07
CA LEU A 72 -8.29 12.30 -18.82
C LEU A 72 -8.70 13.16 -20.03
N THR A 73 -8.38 12.72 -21.25
CA THR A 73 -8.78 13.43 -22.48
C THR A 73 -10.29 13.41 -22.72
N LEU A 74 -11.01 12.48 -22.09
CA LEU A 74 -12.46 12.29 -22.13
C LEU A 74 -13.19 12.96 -20.94
N ALA A 75 -12.45 13.63 -20.06
CA ALA A 75 -13.03 14.40 -18.97
C ALA A 75 -13.69 15.70 -19.48
N PRO A 76 -14.77 16.19 -18.83
CA PRO A 76 -15.22 17.56 -18.93
C PRO A 76 -14.08 18.55 -18.66
N ARG A 77 -14.06 19.65 -19.42
CA ARG A 77 -13.03 20.70 -19.36
C ARG A 77 -13.67 22.05 -19.05
N ASN A 78 -12.95 22.89 -18.31
CA ASN A 78 -13.37 24.25 -18.02
C ASN A 78 -13.14 25.20 -19.21
N ALA A 79 -13.46 26.48 -19.06
CA ALA A 79 -13.34 27.49 -20.12
C ALA A 79 -11.88 27.73 -20.60
N LYS A 80 -10.86 27.27 -19.86
CA LYS A 80 -9.46 27.30 -20.28
C LYS A 80 -9.01 26.05 -21.04
N GLY A 81 -9.88 25.03 -21.13
CA GLY A 81 -9.56 23.71 -21.68
C GLY A 81 -8.97 22.72 -20.67
N MET A 82 -8.93 23.07 -19.38
CA MET A 82 -8.32 22.28 -18.31
C MET A 82 -9.32 21.36 -17.62
N VAL A 83 -8.86 20.25 -17.08
CA VAL A 83 -9.67 19.30 -16.30
C VAL A 83 -9.56 19.62 -14.81
N GLU A 84 -10.69 19.89 -14.16
CA GLU A 84 -10.73 20.37 -12.76
C GLU A 84 -10.86 19.23 -11.74
N TYR A 85 -10.22 19.38 -10.57
CA TYR A 85 -10.40 18.53 -9.41
C TYR A 85 -10.35 19.31 -8.09
N VAL A 86 -10.92 18.75 -7.02
CA VAL A 86 -10.83 19.31 -5.66
C VAL A 86 -10.66 18.21 -4.63
N MET A 87 -9.73 18.41 -3.69
CA MET A 87 -9.44 17.47 -2.60
C MET A 87 -9.46 18.18 -1.23
N ASP A 88 -9.74 17.43 -0.17
CA ASP A 88 -9.43 17.86 1.19
C ASP A 88 -7.92 17.81 1.45
N ILE A 89 -7.43 18.75 2.26
CA ILE A 89 -6.03 18.81 2.70
C ILE A 89 -5.92 19.01 4.21
N TYR A 90 -4.80 18.54 4.76
CA TYR A 90 -4.46 18.66 6.18
C TYR A 90 -2.96 18.89 6.35
N ILE A 91 -2.57 19.81 7.23
CA ILE A 91 -1.16 20.17 7.51
C ILE A 91 -0.99 20.31 9.03
N LEU A 92 0.01 19.62 9.59
CA LEU A 92 0.59 19.87 10.90
C LEU A 92 1.98 20.47 10.71
N LYS A 93 2.24 21.65 11.25
CA LYS A 93 3.52 22.35 11.11
C LYS A 93 3.97 22.98 12.43
N PRO A 94 5.29 23.16 12.65
CA PRO A 94 5.78 24.04 13.70
C PRO A 94 5.12 25.42 13.61
N LEU A 95 4.73 25.98 14.76
CA LEU A 95 4.21 27.35 14.83
C LEU A 95 5.29 28.37 14.47
N ASP A 96 6.53 28.05 14.84
CA ASP A 96 7.74 28.76 14.43
C ASP A 96 8.53 27.90 13.45
N LEU A 97 8.39 28.16 12.15
CA LEU A 97 9.07 27.41 11.09
C LEU A 97 10.60 27.51 11.18
N SER A 98 11.16 28.56 11.82
CA SER A 98 12.62 28.68 12.00
C SER A 98 13.20 27.63 12.98
N LYS A 99 12.33 26.96 13.75
CA LYS A 99 12.67 25.83 14.64
C LYS A 99 12.26 24.46 14.07
N GLY A 100 11.62 24.44 12.90
CA GLY A 100 11.38 23.22 12.13
C GLY A 100 12.68 22.67 11.52
N ASN A 101 12.60 21.46 10.95
CA ASN A 101 13.74 20.87 10.24
C ASN A 101 13.77 21.18 8.73
N HIS A 102 12.79 21.96 8.24
CA HIS A 102 12.58 22.29 6.83
C HIS A 102 12.27 21.07 5.92
N LYS A 103 11.67 20.01 6.49
CA LYS A 103 11.32 18.77 5.78
C LYS A 103 9.82 18.51 5.86
N LEU A 104 9.26 18.14 4.72
CA LEU A 104 7.85 17.78 4.56
C LEU A 104 7.69 16.26 4.57
N PHE A 105 6.84 15.75 5.44
CA PHE A 105 6.46 14.35 5.56
C PHE A 105 5.02 14.19 5.02
N LEU A 106 4.87 13.63 3.83
CA LEU A 106 3.57 13.22 3.29
C LEU A 106 3.24 11.83 3.82
N GLU A 107 2.18 11.71 4.61
CA GLU A 107 1.57 10.40 4.83
C GLU A 107 0.47 10.19 3.79
N VAL A 108 0.66 9.20 2.92
CA VAL A 108 -0.39 8.78 1.98
C VAL A 108 -1.44 8.02 2.79
N ASN A 109 -2.57 8.66 3.04
CA ASN A 109 -3.66 8.16 3.89
C ASN A 109 -4.39 6.97 3.24
N ASN A 110 -4.91 6.07 4.06
CA ASN A 110 -5.58 4.84 3.64
C ASN A 110 -7.09 5.07 3.57
N ARG A 111 -7.65 5.17 2.35
CA ARG A 111 -9.07 5.55 2.08
C ARG A 111 -9.51 6.84 2.81
N GLY A 112 -8.64 7.86 2.84
CA GLY A 112 -8.86 9.10 3.57
C GLY A 112 -8.44 9.09 5.05
N GLY A 113 -8.17 7.90 5.62
CA GLY A 113 -7.81 7.70 7.03
C GLY A 113 -6.31 7.80 7.32
N LYS A 114 -5.94 8.50 8.41
CA LYS A 114 -4.55 8.80 8.79
C LYS A 114 -3.92 7.72 9.67
N LEU A 115 -2.65 7.40 9.45
CA LEU A 115 -1.92 6.26 10.03
C LEU A 115 -0.61 6.62 10.78
N PHE A 116 -0.20 7.90 10.83
CA PHE A 116 0.99 8.40 11.57
C PHE A 116 1.07 8.02 13.06
N GLY A 117 -0.01 7.48 13.64
CA GLY A 117 -0.09 7.08 15.04
C GLY A 117 0.95 6.05 15.44
N GLY A 118 1.37 5.16 14.53
CA GLY A 118 2.45 4.20 14.78
C GLY A 118 3.80 4.87 15.06
N PHE A 119 4.24 5.73 14.13
CA PHE A 119 5.43 6.58 14.29
C PHE A 119 5.45 7.37 15.60
N ASN A 120 4.32 7.95 15.99
CA ASN A 120 4.20 8.79 17.18
C ASN A 120 3.75 8.05 18.45
N LYS A 121 3.62 6.72 18.44
CA LYS A 121 3.08 5.92 19.56
C LYS A 121 1.78 6.49 20.15
N SER A 122 0.82 6.79 19.28
CA SER A 122 -0.48 7.39 19.63
C SER A 122 -1.65 6.59 19.05
N SER A 123 -2.86 6.91 19.48
CA SER A 123 -4.10 6.44 18.85
C SER A 123 -4.36 7.07 17.46
N GLY A 124 -3.48 7.95 16.98
CA GLY A 124 -3.58 8.61 15.67
C GLY A 124 -4.86 9.45 15.53
N GLY A 125 -5.73 9.05 14.61
CA GLY A 125 -7.02 9.69 14.35
C GLY A 125 -6.99 10.67 13.18
N ASN A 126 -8.17 10.98 12.65
CA ASN A 126 -8.33 11.74 11.41
C ASN A 126 -8.37 13.26 11.57
N ASP A 127 -8.64 13.75 12.78
CA ASP A 127 -8.43 15.17 13.15
C ASP A 127 -7.71 15.27 14.51
N PRO A 128 -6.42 14.89 14.58
CA PRO A 128 -5.68 14.79 15.83
C PRO A 128 -5.52 16.16 16.51
N THR A 129 -5.96 16.25 17.77
CA THR A 129 -6.27 17.56 18.42
C THR A 129 -5.74 17.70 19.85
N THR A 130 -5.49 16.60 20.56
CA THR A 130 -5.09 16.59 21.98
C THR A 130 -3.67 16.06 22.16
N ALA A 131 -3.04 16.30 23.31
CA ALA A 131 -1.70 15.81 23.64
C ALA A 131 -1.59 14.27 23.53
N ALA A 132 -2.69 13.55 23.76
CA ALA A 132 -2.79 12.10 23.55
C ALA A 132 -2.79 11.68 22.07
N HIS A 133 -3.48 12.43 21.20
CA HIS A 133 -3.43 12.20 19.74
C HIS A 133 -2.03 12.43 19.15
N ALA A 134 -1.17 13.20 19.83
CA ALA A 134 0.23 13.37 19.45
C ALA A 134 1.16 12.26 19.98
N GLY A 135 0.76 11.46 20.97
CA GLY A 135 1.55 10.39 21.57
C GLY A 135 2.91 10.86 22.12
N ASP A 136 4.00 10.16 21.82
CA ASP A 136 5.36 10.63 22.12
C ASP A 136 5.77 11.86 21.27
N GLY A 137 5.13 12.03 20.12
CA GLY A 137 5.36 13.14 19.19
C GLY A 137 6.66 13.03 18.39
N PHE A 138 7.18 11.80 18.17
CA PHE A 138 8.45 11.55 17.48
C PHE A 138 8.71 12.45 16.26
N LEU A 139 7.79 12.51 15.29
CA LEU A 139 7.96 13.35 14.08
C LEU A 139 7.99 14.86 14.41
N MET A 140 7.23 15.29 15.41
CA MET A 140 7.18 16.69 15.85
C MET A 140 8.44 17.09 16.64
N ASN A 141 8.99 16.19 17.46
CA ASN A 141 10.24 16.41 18.19
C ASN A 141 11.45 16.52 17.24
N GLN A 142 11.36 15.90 16.05
CA GLN A 142 12.35 16.03 14.97
C GLN A 142 12.07 17.22 14.03
N GLY A 143 10.99 17.98 14.23
CA GLY A 143 10.70 19.22 13.52
C GLY A 143 10.05 19.10 12.14
N TYR A 144 9.51 17.92 11.77
CA TYR A 144 8.86 17.73 10.47
C TYR A 144 7.54 18.51 10.36
N THR A 145 7.28 19.05 9.18
CA THR A 145 5.91 19.42 8.77
C THR A 145 5.24 18.18 8.18
N ILE A 146 4.10 17.75 8.73
CA ILE A 146 3.38 16.55 8.31
C ILE A 146 2.15 16.96 7.48
N ILE A 147 1.94 16.34 6.32
CA ILE A 147 0.84 16.68 5.42
C ILE A 147 0.05 15.44 4.97
N TRP A 148 -1.19 15.68 4.56
CA TRP A 148 -2.07 14.72 3.90
C TRP A 148 -2.96 15.43 2.88
N ASN A 149 -3.32 14.74 1.80
CA ASN A 149 -4.33 15.17 0.84
C ASN A 149 -5.27 14.01 0.45
N GLY A 150 -6.49 14.33 0.03
CA GLY A 150 -7.37 13.37 -0.61
C GLY A 150 -6.79 12.89 -1.95
N TRP A 151 -6.82 11.57 -2.19
CA TRP A 151 -6.36 10.94 -3.43
C TRP A 151 -7.22 9.76 -3.87
N ASP A 152 -7.88 9.06 -2.93
CA ASP A 152 -8.73 7.91 -3.19
C ASP A 152 -10.19 8.36 -3.42
N PRO A 153 -10.74 8.26 -4.64
CA PRO A 153 -12.13 8.64 -4.90
C PRO A 153 -13.16 7.62 -4.39
N SER A 154 -12.71 6.49 -3.81
CA SER A 154 -13.56 5.56 -3.04
C SER A 154 -13.63 5.89 -1.53
N ALA A 155 -12.89 6.90 -1.07
CA ALA A 155 -12.94 7.37 0.32
C ALA A 155 -14.30 8.04 0.63
N ALA A 156 -15.06 7.47 1.58
CA ALA A 156 -16.28 8.09 2.08
C ALA A 156 -15.96 9.25 3.04
N PRO A 157 -16.69 10.39 3.01
CA PRO A 157 -16.47 11.57 3.85
C PRO A 157 -16.99 11.37 5.30
N THR A 158 -16.70 10.23 5.90
CA THR A 158 -17.04 9.88 7.29
C THR A 158 -15.81 10.02 8.19
N ASN A 159 -16.01 10.18 9.51
CA ASN A 159 -14.92 10.23 10.50
C ASN A 159 -13.76 11.19 10.14
N ASN A 160 -14.02 12.35 9.51
CA ASN A 160 -12.98 13.28 9.02
C ASN A 160 -11.94 12.66 8.05
N ASN A 161 -12.28 11.58 7.34
CA ASN A 161 -11.54 11.11 6.16
C ASN A 161 -11.35 12.26 5.16
N LEU A 162 -10.20 12.27 4.48
CA LEU A 162 -9.92 13.19 3.38
C LEU A 162 -10.42 12.58 2.05
N THR A 163 -11.22 13.30 1.29
CA THR A 163 -11.72 12.83 -0.02
C THR A 163 -11.20 13.66 -1.19
N ILE A 164 -11.34 13.12 -2.41
CA ILE A 164 -11.13 13.84 -3.66
C ILE A 164 -12.36 13.70 -4.56
N ASN A 165 -12.79 14.81 -5.16
CA ASN A 165 -13.78 14.83 -6.22
C ASN A 165 -13.05 14.91 -7.56
N VAL A 166 -13.29 13.91 -8.42
CA VAL A 166 -12.73 13.80 -9.77
C VAL A 166 -13.86 13.70 -10.81
N PRO A 167 -13.66 14.17 -12.05
CA PRO A 167 -14.67 14.11 -13.11
C PRO A 167 -15.06 12.68 -13.52
N VAL A 168 -16.30 12.55 -14.00
CA VAL A 168 -16.79 11.42 -14.79
C VAL A 168 -16.40 11.64 -16.25
N ALA A 169 -15.73 10.66 -16.87
CA ALA A 169 -15.37 10.69 -18.29
C ALA A 169 -16.57 10.34 -19.19
N LYS A 170 -16.61 10.95 -20.37
CA LYS A 170 -17.73 10.86 -21.32
C LYS A 170 -17.28 10.58 -22.74
N ASN A 171 -18.19 10.03 -23.54
CA ASN A 171 -18.02 9.98 -24.99
C ASN A 171 -18.04 11.41 -25.59
N ALA A 172 -17.52 11.58 -26.80
CA ALA A 172 -17.43 12.89 -27.46
C ALA A 172 -18.78 13.55 -27.77
N ASP A 173 -19.88 12.78 -27.78
CA ASP A 173 -21.27 13.25 -27.90
C ASP A 173 -21.91 13.62 -26.54
N GLY A 174 -21.16 13.51 -25.43
CA GLY A 174 -21.63 13.75 -24.06
C GLY A 174 -22.36 12.58 -23.40
N SER A 175 -22.49 11.44 -24.10
CA SER A 175 -23.09 10.21 -23.56
C SER A 175 -22.16 9.49 -22.56
N ALA A 176 -22.75 8.61 -21.74
CA ALA A 176 -22.02 7.85 -20.74
C ALA A 176 -21.10 6.78 -21.38
N ILE A 177 -19.83 6.75 -20.98
CA ILE A 177 -18.95 5.62 -21.29
C ILE A 177 -19.47 4.38 -20.53
N THR A 178 -19.49 3.24 -21.20
CA THR A 178 -19.83 1.93 -20.62
C THR A 178 -18.68 0.94 -20.76
N GLY A 179 -18.72 -0.17 -20.01
CA GLY A 179 -17.75 -1.26 -20.11
C GLY A 179 -17.92 -2.32 -19.01
N PRO A 180 -17.11 -3.38 -19.03
CA PRO A 180 -17.21 -4.46 -18.05
C PRO A 180 -16.75 -4.02 -16.66
N SER A 181 -17.49 -4.45 -15.64
CA SER A 181 -17.15 -4.33 -14.22
C SER A 181 -17.44 -5.66 -13.52
N TYR A 182 -16.77 -5.89 -12.40
CA TYR A 182 -16.76 -7.16 -11.68
C TYR A 182 -16.70 -6.88 -10.18
N GLU A 183 -17.63 -7.43 -9.42
CA GLU A 183 -17.67 -7.40 -7.95
C GLU A 183 -17.19 -8.73 -7.35
N TYR A 184 -16.47 -8.65 -6.22
CA TYR A 184 -15.96 -9.80 -5.46
C TYR A 184 -16.43 -9.66 -4.02
N ILE A 185 -17.45 -10.42 -3.67
CA ILE A 185 -18.33 -10.18 -2.53
C ILE A 185 -18.13 -11.31 -1.53
N VAL A 186 -17.52 -10.97 -0.39
CA VAL A 186 -17.34 -11.89 0.75
C VAL A 186 -17.80 -11.14 2.00
N TYR A 187 -18.73 -11.74 2.75
CA TYR A 187 -19.17 -11.23 4.04
C TYR A 187 -18.85 -12.25 5.13
N ASP A 188 -17.98 -11.88 6.06
CA ASP A 188 -17.64 -12.71 7.23
C ASP A 188 -18.67 -12.52 8.37
N ASN A 189 -19.95 -12.49 7.98
CA ASN A 189 -21.13 -12.45 8.84
C ASN A 189 -22.35 -13.05 8.09
N ALA A 190 -23.42 -13.43 8.80
CA ALA A 190 -24.65 -13.99 8.23
C ALA A 190 -25.84 -13.00 8.19
N THR A 191 -25.58 -11.69 8.07
CA THR A 191 -26.59 -10.62 8.19
C THR A 191 -26.62 -9.63 7.02
N SER A 192 -25.54 -9.50 6.25
CA SER A 192 -25.51 -8.66 5.05
C SER A 192 -26.44 -9.21 3.96
N ALA A 193 -27.49 -8.46 3.59
CA ALA A 193 -28.51 -8.88 2.62
C ALA A 193 -28.45 -8.14 1.26
N SER A 194 -27.58 -7.15 1.11
CA SER A 194 -27.34 -6.43 -0.15
C SER A 194 -25.86 -6.10 -0.33
N TYR A 195 -25.46 -5.68 -1.54
CA TYR A 195 -24.11 -5.23 -1.86
C TYR A 195 -24.12 -4.01 -2.79
N PRO A 196 -23.40 -2.92 -2.44
CA PRO A 196 -23.31 -1.72 -3.27
C PRO A 196 -22.25 -1.87 -4.38
N LEU A 197 -22.64 -1.59 -5.62
CA LEU A 197 -21.77 -1.67 -6.80
C LEU A 197 -20.85 -0.45 -6.88
N ALA A 198 -19.55 -0.69 -7.16
CA ALA A 198 -18.53 0.36 -7.25
C ALA A 198 -18.84 1.39 -8.35
N TYR A 199 -19.52 0.96 -9.42
CA TYR A 199 -20.05 1.80 -10.50
C TYR A 199 -21.51 1.47 -10.80
N PRO A 200 -22.32 2.44 -11.26
CA PRO A 200 -23.70 2.17 -11.63
C PRO A 200 -23.76 1.22 -12.84
N ALA A 201 -24.71 0.29 -12.82
CA ALA A 201 -25.01 -0.54 -13.97
C ALA A 201 -25.54 0.31 -15.15
N ALA A 202 -25.10 -0.04 -16.36
CA ALA A 202 -25.58 0.56 -17.59
C ALA A 202 -27.03 0.13 -17.93
N THR A 203 -27.43 -1.05 -17.46
CA THR A 203 -28.79 -1.60 -17.59
C THR A 203 -29.12 -2.48 -16.40
N LEU A 204 -30.42 -2.61 -16.08
CA LEU A 204 -30.91 -3.56 -15.07
C LEU A 204 -31.30 -4.92 -15.68
N ASN A 205 -31.08 -5.12 -16.98
CA ASN A 205 -31.36 -6.39 -17.63
C ASN A 205 -30.41 -7.50 -17.12
N LYS A 206 -30.97 -8.45 -16.38
CA LYS A 206 -30.23 -9.59 -15.80
C LYS A 206 -29.59 -10.51 -16.85
N THR A 207 -29.99 -10.47 -18.13
CA THR A 207 -29.31 -11.25 -19.20
C THR A 207 -27.96 -10.64 -19.64
N GLN A 208 -27.59 -9.46 -19.14
CA GLN A 208 -26.28 -8.82 -19.37
C GLN A 208 -25.42 -8.77 -18.08
N ALA A 209 -25.71 -9.65 -17.13
CA ALA A 209 -24.95 -9.80 -15.89
C ALA A 209 -24.90 -11.27 -15.46
N THR A 210 -24.00 -11.61 -14.56
CA THR A 210 -23.90 -12.97 -13.99
C THR A 210 -23.43 -12.88 -12.55
N LEU A 211 -24.21 -13.44 -11.64
CA LEU A 211 -23.85 -13.66 -10.24
C LEU A 211 -23.50 -15.14 -10.07
N THR A 212 -22.34 -15.45 -9.49
CA THR A 212 -21.95 -16.81 -9.11
C THR A 212 -21.64 -16.90 -7.62
N VAL A 213 -21.54 -18.12 -7.08
CA VAL A 213 -21.12 -18.40 -5.71
C VAL A 213 -20.25 -19.67 -5.63
N ARG A 214 -19.24 -19.65 -4.76
CA ARG A 214 -18.42 -20.79 -4.33
C ARG A 214 -18.13 -20.73 -2.82
N GLU A 215 -17.88 -21.86 -2.16
CA GLU A 215 -17.62 -21.88 -0.71
C GLU A 215 -16.12 -21.76 -0.42
N HIS A 216 -15.32 -22.45 -1.20
CA HIS A 216 -13.86 -22.36 -1.23
C HIS A 216 -13.37 -21.80 -2.57
N LEU A 217 -12.21 -21.15 -2.58
CA LEU A 217 -11.61 -20.58 -3.78
C LEU A 217 -11.34 -21.62 -4.88
N GLN A 218 -11.13 -22.88 -4.53
CA GLN A 218 -10.86 -23.97 -5.48
C GLN A 218 -12.14 -24.69 -5.96
N ASP A 219 -13.32 -24.34 -5.45
CA ASP A 219 -14.58 -24.87 -5.98
C ASP A 219 -14.90 -24.21 -7.34
N THR A 220 -15.49 -24.97 -8.26
CA THR A 220 -16.10 -24.43 -9.47
C THR A 220 -17.22 -23.43 -9.10
N PRO A 221 -17.17 -22.16 -9.54
CA PRO A 221 -18.23 -21.19 -9.29
C PRO A 221 -19.58 -21.64 -9.87
N LYS A 222 -20.64 -21.57 -9.06
CA LYS A 222 -22.01 -21.94 -9.47
C LYS A 222 -22.81 -20.68 -9.76
N THR A 223 -23.33 -20.53 -10.97
CA THR A 223 -24.22 -19.42 -11.33
C THR A 223 -25.49 -19.44 -10.48
N ILE A 224 -25.84 -18.31 -9.89
CA ILE A 224 -27.12 -18.10 -9.21
C ILE A 224 -28.17 -17.82 -10.30
N PRO A 225 -29.26 -18.61 -10.38
CA PRO A 225 -30.36 -18.36 -11.32
C PRO A 225 -30.91 -16.93 -11.26
N ALA A 226 -31.45 -16.46 -12.38
CA ALA A 226 -31.88 -15.07 -12.53
C ALA A 226 -33.06 -14.67 -11.63
N ASP A 227 -33.79 -15.63 -11.06
CA ASP A 227 -34.83 -15.48 -10.04
C ASP A 227 -34.30 -15.52 -8.60
N GLY A 228 -33.05 -15.95 -8.37
CA GLY A 228 -32.38 -15.97 -7.07
C GLY A 228 -31.72 -14.65 -6.64
N TRP A 229 -31.72 -13.62 -7.50
CA TRP A 229 -31.17 -12.29 -7.18
C TRP A 229 -31.80 -11.17 -8.01
N GLU A 230 -31.63 -9.92 -7.59
CA GLU A 230 -32.03 -8.75 -8.38
C GLU A 230 -31.10 -7.54 -8.21
N TYR A 231 -31.16 -6.64 -9.20
CA TYR A 231 -30.80 -5.24 -9.00
C TYR A 231 -31.93 -4.59 -8.19
N GLU A 232 -31.63 -4.18 -6.95
CA GLU A 232 -32.53 -3.32 -6.18
C GLU A 232 -32.59 -1.91 -6.79
N ASN A 233 -31.47 -1.47 -7.37
CA ASN A 233 -31.34 -0.26 -8.18
C ASN A 233 -30.02 -0.34 -8.99
N ALA A 234 -29.70 0.66 -9.81
CA ALA A 234 -28.48 0.67 -10.62
C ALA A 234 -27.16 0.65 -9.81
N ARG A 235 -27.20 0.89 -8.49
CA ARG A 235 -26.05 0.89 -7.57
C ARG A 235 -26.07 -0.26 -6.56
N THR A 236 -27.07 -1.13 -6.54
CA THR A 236 -27.21 -2.16 -5.49
C THR A 236 -27.80 -3.46 -6.03
N ILE A 237 -27.19 -4.59 -5.66
CA ILE A 237 -27.78 -5.93 -5.84
C ILE A 237 -28.15 -6.57 -4.49
N ARG A 238 -29.13 -7.47 -4.51
CA ARG A 238 -29.52 -8.30 -3.35
C ARG A 238 -29.95 -9.70 -3.79
N LEU A 239 -29.87 -10.66 -2.87
CA LEU A 239 -30.39 -12.01 -3.06
C LEU A 239 -31.91 -12.02 -2.88
N LEU A 240 -32.58 -13.00 -3.49
CA LEU A 240 -34.03 -13.20 -3.41
C LEU A 240 -34.39 -14.47 -2.61
N PRO A 241 -35.49 -14.47 -1.82
CA PRO A 241 -36.39 -13.35 -1.57
C PRO A 241 -35.72 -12.19 -0.79
N ALA A 242 -36.23 -10.97 -0.95
CA ALA A 242 -35.61 -9.79 -0.35
C ALA A 242 -35.45 -9.92 1.17
N GLY A 243 -34.25 -9.59 1.68
CA GLY A 243 -33.84 -9.85 3.06
C GLY A 243 -33.01 -11.13 3.23
N THR A 244 -32.86 -11.96 2.19
CA THR A 244 -31.93 -13.10 2.19
C THR A 244 -30.48 -12.61 2.34
N ALA A 245 -29.81 -13.04 3.40
CA ALA A 245 -28.40 -12.73 3.62
C ALA A 245 -27.50 -13.52 2.65
N PHE A 246 -26.38 -12.92 2.26
CA PHE A 246 -25.27 -13.65 1.64
C PHE A 246 -24.73 -14.69 2.64
N LYS A 247 -24.39 -15.90 2.16
CA LYS A 247 -23.81 -16.95 3.01
C LYS A 247 -22.45 -16.49 3.56
N GLN A 248 -22.29 -16.62 4.88
CA GLN A 248 -21.06 -16.25 5.58
C GLN A 248 -19.82 -16.89 4.94
N SER A 249 -18.80 -16.06 4.69
CA SER A 249 -17.51 -16.39 4.08
C SER A 249 -17.54 -17.02 2.68
N ALA A 250 -18.70 -17.33 2.11
CA ALA A 250 -18.81 -17.75 0.73
C ALA A 250 -18.39 -16.61 -0.20
N ILE A 251 -17.77 -16.98 -1.32
CA ILE A 251 -17.28 -16.07 -2.35
C ILE A 251 -18.36 -15.94 -3.40
N TYR A 252 -18.95 -14.75 -3.49
CA TYR A 252 -19.88 -14.38 -4.55
C TYR A 252 -19.17 -13.48 -5.55
N GLU A 253 -19.41 -13.69 -6.84
CA GLU A 253 -18.75 -12.94 -7.92
C GLU A 253 -19.79 -12.42 -8.91
N PHE A 254 -19.74 -11.13 -9.22
CA PHE A 254 -20.78 -10.47 -10.01
C PHE A 254 -20.20 -9.66 -11.17
N SER A 255 -20.35 -10.18 -12.39
CA SER A 255 -19.92 -9.51 -13.63
C SER A 255 -21.10 -8.77 -14.27
N TYR A 256 -20.91 -7.51 -14.65
CA TYR A 256 -21.95 -6.66 -15.23
C TYR A 256 -21.37 -5.53 -16.11
N THR A 257 -22.20 -4.94 -16.97
CA THR A 257 -21.82 -3.71 -17.70
C THR A 257 -22.05 -2.49 -16.81
N ALA A 258 -20.97 -1.81 -16.42
CA ALA A 258 -21.00 -0.53 -15.72
C ALA A 258 -21.08 0.66 -16.70
N ARG A 259 -21.39 1.84 -16.14
CA ARG A 259 -21.36 3.14 -16.82
C ARG A 259 -20.74 4.23 -15.94
N ASP A 260 -20.51 5.41 -16.52
CA ASP A 260 -20.05 6.62 -15.82
C ASP A 260 -18.71 6.41 -15.05
N PRO A 261 -17.62 6.00 -15.75
CA PRO A 261 -16.31 5.87 -15.14
C PRO A 261 -15.77 7.24 -14.70
N ILE A 262 -15.10 7.27 -13.55
CA ILE A 262 -14.37 8.45 -13.07
C ILE A 262 -12.91 8.39 -13.48
N VAL A 263 -12.29 9.56 -13.68
CA VAL A 263 -10.87 9.71 -14.03
C VAL A 263 -10.01 9.56 -12.75
N ALA A 264 -10.02 8.35 -12.19
CA ALA A 264 -9.46 8.08 -10.86
C ALA A 264 -7.94 8.32 -10.75
N GLY A 265 -7.20 8.17 -11.86
CA GLY A 265 -5.75 8.45 -11.92
C GLY A 265 -5.35 9.89 -11.60
N ILE A 266 -6.31 10.84 -11.57
CA ILE A 266 -6.10 12.21 -11.06
C ILE A 266 -5.62 12.20 -9.60
N GLY A 267 -5.93 11.16 -8.81
CA GLY A 267 -5.40 10.99 -7.45
C GLY A 267 -3.87 10.92 -7.37
N PHE A 268 -3.16 10.60 -8.47
CA PHE A 268 -1.70 10.70 -8.52
C PHE A 268 -1.23 12.15 -8.78
N ALA A 269 -1.83 12.82 -9.77
CA ALA A 269 -1.55 14.23 -10.07
C ALA A 269 -1.88 15.16 -8.90
N ALA A 270 -2.98 14.94 -8.19
CA ALA A 270 -3.39 15.72 -7.03
C ALA A 270 -2.29 15.75 -5.93
N THR A 271 -1.69 14.61 -5.61
CA THR A 271 -0.59 14.51 -4.65
C THR A 271 0.70 15.14 -5.19
N ARG A 272 1.03 14.90 -6.47
CA ARG A 272 2.16 15.53 -7.19
C ARG A 272 2.11 17.06 -7.08
N ASP A 273 0.97 17.62 -7.46
CA ASP A 273 0.73 19.07 -7.53
C ASP A 273 0.75 19.71 -6.15
N PHE A 274 0.16 19.05 -5.14
CA PHE A 274 0.12 19.58 -3.77
C PHE A 274 1.52 19.63 -3.12
N VAL A 275 2.32 18.58 -3.28
CA VAL A 275 3.70 18.55 -2.78
C VAL A 275 4.57 19.56 -3.54
N SER A 276 4.44 19.66 -4.87
CA SER A 276 5.15 20.68 -5.67
C SER A 276 4.76 22.10 -5.27
N PHE A 277 3.45 22.39 -5.10
CA PHE A 277 2.95 23.68 -4.63
C PHE A 277 3.54 24.05 -3.26
N LEU A 278 3.43 23.16 -2.27
CA LEU A 278 3.93 23.41 -0.91
C LEU A 278 5.45 23.60 -0.87
N ARG A 279 6.20 22.95 -1.77
CA ARG A 279 7.66 23.06 -1.86
C ARG A 279 8.16 24.28 -2.63
N TYR A 280 7.50 24.66 -3.73
CA TYR A 280 8.04 25.59 -4.71
C TYR A 280 7.23 26.88 -4.94
N ALA A 281 5.97 26.96 -4.50
CA ALA A 281 5.14 28.15 -4.69
C ALA A 281 5.17 29.09 -3.46
N THR A 282 5.01 30.39 -3.69
CA THR A 282 4.82 31.39 -2.63
C THR A 282 3.34 31.65 -2.31
N SER A 283 2.49 31.56 -3.33
CA SER A 283 1.03 31.74 -3.27
C SER A 283 0.35 30.93 -4.37
N ASP A 284 -0.97 30.79 -4.29
CA ASP A 284 -1.81 30.31 -5.39
C ASP A 284 -2.15 31.43 -6.40
N ASP A 285 -2.95 31.10 -7.41
CA ASP A 285 -3.33 32.01 -8.51
C ASP A 285 -4.33 33.10 -8.07
N PHE A 286 -4.92 32.96 -6.88
CA PHE A 286 -5.82 33.91 -6.25
C PHE A 286 -5.10 34.77 -5.18
N GLY A 287 -3.80 34.56 -4.99
CA GLY A 287 -2.97 35.29 -4.02
C GLY A 287 -3.04 34.75 -2.58
N ASN A 288 -3.68 33.60 -2.32
CA ASN A 288 -3.63 32.98 -1.00
C ASN A 288 -2.21 32.46 -0.75
N PRO A 289 -1.58 32.76 0.40
CA PRO A 289 -0.19 32.37 0.65
C PRO A 289 -0.06 30.85 0.83
N ASN A 290 1.02 30.26 0.29
CA ASN A 290 1.44 28.92 0.67
C ASN A 290 1.82 28.94 2.17
N PRO A 291 1.20 28.12 3.05
CA PRO A 291 1.49 28.11 4.49
C PRO A 291 2.92 27.66 4.86
N LEU A 292 3.71 27.21 3.87
CA LEU A 292 5.09 26.74 3.95
C LEU A 292 6.01 27.47 2.94
N ALA A 293 5.62 28.64 2.44
CA ALA A 293 6.37 29.40 1.43
C ALA A 293 7.84 29.63 1.83
N ASN A 294 8.76 29.19 0.98
CA ASN A 294 10.23 29.25 1.17
C ASN A 294 10.79 28.41 2.36
N ASP A 295 9.99 27.55 2.99
CA ASP A 295 10.43 26.70 4.11
C ASP A 295 11.04 25.37 3.64
N ILE A 296 10.31 24.62 2.80
CA ILE A 296 10.61 23.19 2.55
C ILE A 296 11.81 22.98 1.63
N LYS A 297 12.84 22.32 2.18
CA LYS A 297 14.08 21.94 1.47
C LYS A 297 14.02 20.51 0.93
N PHE A 298 13.43 19.58 1.69
CA PHE A 298 13.33 18.15 1.34
C PHE A 298 11.92 17.62 1.57
N THR A 299 11.52 16.64 0.78
CA THR A 299 10.19 16.01 0.81
C THR A 299 10.28 14.50 0.92
N TYR A 300 9.45 13.92 1.78
CA TYR A 300 9.39 12.49 2.06
C TYR A 300 7.95 12.00 1.90
N SER A 301 7.77 10.76 1.49
CA SER A 301 6.50 10.05 1.72
C SER A 301 6.68 8.83 2.62
N PHE A 302 5.66 8.59 3.45
CA PHE A 302 5.42 7.34 4.14
C PHE A 302 4.05 6.80 3.73
N ALA A 303 3.95 5.49 3.56
CA ALA A 303 2.73 4.83 3.13
C ALA A 303 2.60 3.43 3.74
N VAL A 304 1.38 3.06 4.15
CA VAL A 304 1.08 1.75 4.75
C VAL A 304 -0.04 1.04 3.99
N SER A 305 0.18 -0.21 3.57
CA SER A 305 -0.86 -1.08 2.99
C SER A 305 -1.37 -0.58 1.63
N GLN A 306 -2.66 -0.21 1.50
CA GLN A 306 -3.25 0.31 0.26
C GLN A 306 -2.44 1.51 -0.32
N PRO A 307 -2.15 2.56 0.46
CA PRO A 307 -1.15 3.58 0.15
C PRO A 307 0.20 3.13 -0.41
N ALA A 308 0.77 2.01 0.06
CA ALA A 308 2.09 1.58 -0.39
C ALA A 308 2.04 1.03 -1.83
N ARG A 309 0.92 0.39 -2.19
CA ARG A 309 0.59 0.05 -3.58
C ARG A 309 0.32 1.29 -4.46
N TYR A 310 -0.18 2.37 -3.87
CA TYR A 310 -0.30 3.65 -4.57
C TYR A 310 1.08 4.25 -4.89
N LEU A 311 2.05 4.20 -3.97
CA LEU A 311 3.41 4.65 -4.27
C LEU A 311 4.14 3.78 -5.30
N ASN A 312 3.77 2.50 -5.43
CA ASN A 312 4.25 1.63 -6.51
C ASN A 312 3.82 2.14 -7.90
N ASP A 313 2.54 2.47 -8.07
CA ASP A 313 2.02 3.04 -9.33
C ASP A 313 2.50 4.48 -9.55
N PHE A 314 2.51 5.33 -8.51
CA PHE A 314 2.97 6.73 -8.57
C PHE A 314 4.38 6.84 -9.15
N GLN A 315 5.31 6.00 -8.70
CA GLN A 315 6.68 5.95 -9.23
C GLN A 315 6.72 5.38 -10.66
N THR A 316 6.03 4.26 -10.89
CA THR A 316 6.03 3.56 -12.19
C THR A 316 5.46 4.41 -13.32
N LEU A 317 4.45 5.22 -13.03
CA LEU A 317 3.79 6.14 -13.97
C LEU A 317 4.47 7.52 -14.04
N GLY A 318 5.52 7.77 -13.25
CA GLY A 318 6.37 8.97 -13.37
C GLY A 318 5.95 10.20 -12.58
N PHE A 319 4.96 10.10 -11.68
CA PHE A 319 4.42 11.25 -10.92
C PHE A 319 5.39 11.89 -9.92
N ASN A 320 6.62 11.36 -9.78
CA ASN A 320 7.67 12.05 -8.99
C ASN A 320 8.32 13.23 -9.72
N ALA A 321 7.95 13.48 -10.97
CA ALA A 321 8.21 14.72 -11.69
C ALA A 321 6.95 15.59 -11.75
N ASP A 322 7.06 16.88 -11.41
CA ASP A 322 6.01 17.85 -11.70
C ASP A 322 6.03 18.31 -13.17
N GLU A 323 5.08 19.16 -13.56
CA GLU A 323 4.97 19.64 -14.94
C GLU A 323 6.14 20.53 -15.39
N GLY A 324 6.87 21.11 -14.43
CA GLY A 324 8.15 21.80 -14.66
C GLY A 324 9.36 20.85 -14.68
N GLY A 325 9.15 19.54 -14.55
CA GLY A 325 10.19 18.51 -14.48
C GLY A 325 10.93 18.46 -13.14
N LYS A 326 10.46 19.15 -12.09
CA LYS A 326 11.12 19.15 -10.79
C LYS A 326 10.76 17.90 -9.99
N ARG A 327 11.67 17.47 -9.12
CA ARG A 327 11.44 16.34 -8.21
C ARG A 327 10.39 16.71 -7.14
N VAL A 328 9.43 15.82 -6.96
CA VAL A 328 8.32 15.94 -6.00
C VAL A 328 8.73 15.39 -4.62
N LEU A 329 9.16 14.13 -4.54
CA LEU A 329 9.65 13.45 -3.33
C LEU A 329 11.15 13.15 -3.45
N ASP A 330 11.94 13.43 -2.42
CA ASP A 330 13.35 13.02 -2.32
C ASP A 330 13.53 11.66 -1.64
N GLY A 331 12.68 11.34 -0.67
CA GLY A 331 12.68 10.07 0.07
C GLY A 331 11.31 9.38 0.04
N ILE A 332 11.31 8.05 -0.04
CA ILE A 332 10.11 7.22 0.09
C ILE A 332 10.37 6.07 1.07
N GLU A 333 9.51 5.94 2.08
CA GLU A 333 9.43 4.75 2.92
C GLU A 333 8.09 4.03 2.68
N ASN A 334 8.18 2.85 2.06
CA ASN A 334 7.03 2.12 1.54
C ASN A 334 6.78 0.86 2.40
N TRP A 335 5.71 0.84 3.19
CA TRP A 335 5.42 -0.25 4.14
C TRP A 335 4.19 -1.07 3.71
N LEU A 336 4.37 -2.37 3.50
CA LEU A 336 3.31 -3.33 3.14
C LEU A 336 2.63 -3.08 1.77
N GLY A 337 3.42 -2.74 0.74
CA GLY A 337 2.93 -2.66 -0.64
C GLY A 337 3.00 -3.99 -1.41
N GLY A 338 4.02 -4.80 -1.12
CA GLY A 338 4.40 -5.98 -1.92
C GLY A 338 4.67 -5.64 -3.39
N GLY A 339 4.58 -6.66 -4.26
CA GLY A 339 4.84 -6.49 -5.70
C GLY A 339 3.80 -5.64 -6.45
N SER A 340 2.62 -5.44 -5.87
CA SER A 340 1.43 -4.92 -6.55
C SER A 340 1.36 -3.40 -6.70
N GLY A 341 0.75 -2.94 -7.79
CA GLY A 341 0.18 -1.60 -7.92
C GLY A 341 -1.16 -1.44 -7.17
N ILE A 342 -1.76 -0.26 -7.24
CA ILE A 342 -3.08 0.05 -6.67
C ILE A 342 -4.21 -0.16 -7.69
N GLY A 343 -3.90 -0.09 -9.00
CA GLY A 343 -4.90 -0.19 -10.06
C GLY A 343 -5.84 1.02 -10.05
N LEU A 344 -5.29 2.21 -9.77
CA LEU A 344 -6.03 3.49 -9.78
C LEU A 344 -6.10 4.10 -11.19
N ASN A 345 -5.12 3.79 -12.06
CA ASN A 345 -5.06 4.29 -13.44
C ASN A 345 -5.65 3.27 -14.44
N VAL A 346 -6.90 2.87 -14.22
CA VAL A 346 -7.68 2.07 -15.16
C VAL A 346 -9.13 2.58 -15.23
N ARG A 347 -9.80 2.37 -16.36
CA ARG A 347 -11.24 2.65 -16.48
C ARG A 347 -12.01 1.72 -15.53
N PHE A 348 -12.95 2.28 -14.79
CA PHE A 348 -13.67 1.60 -13.69
C PHE A 348 -12.77 1.12 -12.53
N ALA A 349 -11.70 1.87 -12.21
CA ALA A 349 -10.81 1.61 -11.08
C ALA A 349 -11.55 1.43 -9.74
N GLN A 350 -11.13 0.43 -8.96
CA GLN A 350 -11.66 0.14 -7.62
C GLN A 350 -10.51 0.10 -6.60
N PRO A 351 -9.84 1.23 -6.30
CA PRO A 351 -8.61 1.27 -5.49
C PRO A 351 -8.76 0.73 -4.05
N SER A 352 -9.99 0.59 -3.54
CA SER A 352 -10.26 -0.12 -2.29
C SER A 352 -10.00 -1.63 -2.35
N ARG A 353 -9.86 -2.25 -3.53
CA ARG A 353 -9.54 -3.67 -3.69
C ARG A 353 -8.11 -4.01 -3.34
N THR A 354 -7.91 -5.26 -2.92
CA THR A 354 -6.58 -5.84 -2.69
C THR A 354 -6.62 -7.36 -2.87
N GLU A 355 -5.83 -7.89 -3.81
CA GLU A 355 -5.55 -9.33 -3.95
C GLU A 355 -4.82 -9.87 -2.72
N ARG A 356 -5.14 -11.09 -2.29
CA ARG A 356 -4.37 -11.86 -1.28
C ARG A 356 -4.52 -13.37 -1.55
N ASN A 357 -4.68 -14.26 -0.55
CA ASN A 357 -4.81 -15.70 -0.82
C ASN A 357 -6.22 -16.12 -1.28
N ARG A 358 -7.26 -15.53 -0.72
CA ARG A 358 -8.69 -15.87 -0.83
C ARG A 358 -9.53 -14.68 -1.32
N GLN A 359 -8.93 -13.75 -2.06
CA GLN A 359 -9.63 -12.55 -2.55
C GLN A 359 -8.94 -11.88 -3.75
N ASN A 360 -9.75 -11.30 -4.65
CA ASN A 360 -9.38 -10.27 -5.64
C ASN A 360 -8.25 -10.58 -6.66
N HIS A 361 -7.78 -11.82 -6.81
CA HIS A 361 -6.73 -12.22 -7.77
C HIS A 361 -6.96 -11.81 -9.23
N LEU A 362 -8.21 -11.55 -9.63
CA LEU A 362 -8.57 -11.17 -11.00
C LEU A 362 -8.61 -9.63 -11.19
N TYR A 363 -8.20 -8.84 -10.20
CA TYR A 363 -8.10 -7.38 -10.25
C TYR A 363 -6.76 -6.92 -10.86
N PRO A 364 -6.72 -5.87 -11.70
CA PRO A 364 -5.48 -5.35 -12.31
C PRO A 364 -4.59 -4.57 -11.32
N GLU A 365 -4.11 -5.22 -10.26
CA GLU A 365 -3.04 -4.72 -9.39
C GLU A 365 -1.69 -5.38 -9.64
N ALA A 366 -1.67 -6.62 -10.12
CA ALA A 366 -0.46 -7.46 -10.20
C ALA A 366 0.24 -7.39 -11.56
N LEU A 367 0.51 -6.19 -12.07
CA LEU A 367 1.00 -5.97 -13.42
C LEU A 367 2.50 -5.64 -13.47
N PHE A 368 3.21 -6.19 -14.46
CA PHE A 368 4.63 -5.88 -14.71
C PHE A 368 4.81 -4.42 -15.20
N PRO A 369 5.76 -3.64 -14.64
CA PRO A 369 6.92 -4.06 -13.85
C PRO A 369 6.71 -4.18 -12.33
N PHE A 370 7.19 -5.28 -11.76
CA PHE A 370 7.25 -5.48 -10.30
C PHE A 370 8.54 -4.90 -9.69
N ALA A 371 9.68 -5.14 -10.33
CA ALA A 371 11.00 -4.76 -9.81
C ALA A 371 11.38 -3.32 -10.17
N TYR A 372 12.30 -2.75 -9.38
CA TYR A 372 12.83 -1.40 -9.63
C TYR A 372 13.76 -1.31 -10.85
N PRO A 373 14.77 -2.20 -11.05
CA PRO A 373 15.59 -2.21 -12.25
C PRO A 373 14.78 -2.35 -13.54
N VAL A 374 15.26 -1.74 -14.62
CA VAL A 374 14.68 -1.95 -15.96
C VAL A 374 15.13 -3.31 -16.48
N MET A 375 14.16 -4.17 -16.79
CA MET A 375 14.39 -5.52 -17.29
C MET A 375 13.37 -5.88 -18.39
N THR A 376 13.68 -6.88 -19.19
CA THR A 376 12.73 -7.47 -20.14
C THR A 376 11.99 -8.62 -19.46
N ASP A 377 10.66 -8.53 -19.40
CA ASP A 377 9.79 -9.59 -18.90
C ASP A 377 9.90 -10.84 -19.79
N PRO A 378 10.33 -12.00 -19.26
CA PRO A 378 10.43 -13.24 -20.02
C PRO A 378 9.07 -13.85 -20.43
N LEU A 379 7.96 -13.43 -19.82
CA LEU A 379 6.61 -13.95 -20.13
C LEU A 379 5.91 -13.15 -21.22
N THR A 380 6.22 -11.85 -21.38
CA THR A 380 5.54 -10.96 -22.36
C THR A 380 6.47 -10.25 -23.34
N GLY A 381 7.80 -10.26 -23.12
CA GLY A 381 8.77 -9.48 -23.90
C GLY A 381 8.75 -7.97 -23.63
N LYS A 382 7.85 -7.47 -22.77
CA LYS A 382 7.79 -6.06 -22.38
C LYS A 382 9.03 -5.67 -21.57
N THR A 383 9.70 -4.58 -21.96
CA THR A 383 10.83 -4.04 -21.18
C THR A 383 10.38 -2.86 -20.34
N ALA A 384 10.51 -2.95 -19.02
CA ALA A 384 10.15 -1.90 -18.05
C ALA A 384 10.83 -2.13 -16.69
N GLY A 385 10.73 -1.15 -15.80
CA GLY A 385 11.15 -1.20 -14.40
C GLY A 385 10.63 0.03 -13.67
N ARG A 386 10.33 -0.05 -12.36
CA ARG A 386 9.70 1.07 -11.64
C ARG A 386 10.55 2.35 -11.63
N ILE A 387 11.87 2.23 -11.77
CA ILE A 387 12.80 3.37 -11.83
C ILE A 387 12.80 4.10 -13.19
N ALA A 388 12.19 3.54 -14.24
CA ALA A 388 12.37 4.04 -15.62
C ALA A 388 11.93 5.50 -15.80
N ALA A 389 10.72 5.85 -15.32
CA ALA A 389 10.14 7.18 -15.50
C ALA A 389 10.86 8.26 -14.67
N CYS A 390 11.31 7.91 -13.45
CA CYS A 390 12.09 8.84 -12.63
C CYS A 390 13.52 9.05 -13.18
N SER A 391 14.11 8.02 -13.79
CA SER A 391 15.43 8.13 -14.43
C SER A 391 15.38 9.03 -15.66
N ALA A 392 14.36 8.86 -16.52
CA ALA A 392 14.16 9.68 -17.71
C ALA A 392 13.92 11.17 -17.39
N SER A 393 13.45 11.49 -16.18
CA SER A 393 13.20 12.86 -15.70
C SER A 393 14.24 13.36 -14.68
N THR A 394 15.25 12.56 -14.32
CA THR A 394 16.23 12.85 -13.24
C THR A 394 15.58 13.06 -11.85
N THR A 395 14.34 12.61 -11.66
CA THR A 395 13.55 12.80 -10.43
C THR A 395 13.57 11.62 -9.46
N CYS A 396 14.46 10.63 -9.61
CA CYS A 396 14.44 9.46 -8.73
C CYS A 396 14.63 9.82 -7.24
N PRO A 397 13.74 9.33 -6.34
CA PRO A 397 13.93 9.41 -4.90
C PRO A 397 14.92 8.34 -4.42
N LYS A 398 15.38 8.48 -3.17
CA LYS A 398 15.89 7.35 -2.39
C LYS A 398 14.70 6.59 -1.79
N VAL A 399 14.69 5.25 -1.84
CA VAL A 399 13.51 4.44 -1.49
C VAL A 399 13.87 3.28 -0.57
N PHE A 400 13.10 3.10 0.51
CA PHE A 400 13.06 1.86 1.29
C PHE A 400 11.76 1.10 1.02
N GLU A 401 11.89 -0.10 0.46
CA GLU A 401 10.79 -1.05 0.26
C GLU A 401 10.73 -2.03 1.44
N ILE A 402 9.81 -1.78 2.36
CA ILE A 402 9.68 -2.50 3.62
C ILE A 402 8.42 -3.38 3.55
N ASN A 403 8.59 -4.67 3.80
CA ASN A 403 7.51 -5.65 3.65
C ASN A 403 7.56 -6.64 4.82
N SER A 404 6.42 -7.02 5.36
CA SER A 404 6.36 -8.10 6.35
C SER A 404 6.35 -9.45 5.65
N ALA A 405 6.49 -10.52 6.42
CA ALA A 405 6.37 -11.87 5.90
C ALA A 405 5.02 -12.10 5.18
N ASN A 406 3.90 -11.53 5.67
CA ASN A 406 2.60 -11.63 4.99
C ASN A 406 2.66 -11.20 3.52
N GLU A 407 3.42 -10.15 3.20
CA GLU A 407 3.51 -9.62 1.85
C GLU A 407 4.32 -10.52 0.90
N TYR A 408 5.22 -11.38 1.41
CA TYR A 408 5.82 -12.44 0.60
C TYR A 408 4.79 -13.54 0.31
N TRP A 409 4.03 -13.96 1.32
CA TRP A 409 3.04 -15.04 1.23
C TRP A 409 1.76 -14.69 0.45
N VAL A 410 1.33 -13.41 0.44
CA VAL A 410 0.04 -13.01 -0.18
C VAL A 410 0.16 -11.88 -1.21
N LYS A 411 1.24 -11.09 -1.19
CA LYS A 411 1.54 -10.01 -2.17
C LYS A 411 2.79 -10.25 -3.02
N ALA A 412 3.37 -11.45 -2.95
CA ALA A 412 4.55 -11.87 -3.72
C ALA A 412 5.71 -10.86 -3.70
N ALA A 413 6.01 -10.27 -2.55
CA ALA A 413 7.01 -9.21 -2.40
C ALA A 413 8.43 -9.57 -2.92
N SER A 414 8.75 -10.86 -3.09
CA SER A 414 9.96 -11.30 -3.79
C SER A 414 10.10 -10.73 -5.21
N LEU A 415 8.99 -10.45 -5.91
CA LEU A 415 9.00 -9.87 -7.26
C LEU A 415 9.52 -8.41 -7.30
N LEU A 416 9.70 -7.75 -6.16
CA LEU A 416 10.34 -6.43 -6.06
C LEU A 416 11.85 -6.46 -6.36
N HIS A 417 12.49 -7.61 -6.10
CA HIS A 417 13.95 -7.79 -6.12
C HIS A 417 14.41 -9.05 -6.89
N THR A 418 13.58 -9.56 -7.80
CA THR A 418 13.88 -10.74 -8.63
C THR A 418 13.52 -10.56 -10.10
N ASP A 419 14.16 -11.33 -10.98
CA ASP A 419 13.99 -11.29 -12.45
C ASP A 419 12.68 -11.91 -12.99
N THR A 420 11.67 -12.04 -12.13
CA THR A 420 10.39 -12.76 -12.33
C THR A 420 10.48 -14.26 -12.69
N LYS A 421 11.69 -14.80 -12.92
CA LYS A 421 12.00 -16.25 -12.84
C LYS A 421 12.48 -16.66 -11.44
N GLY A 422 12.62 -15.69 -10.55
CA GLY A 422 12.99 -15.86 -9.15
C GLY A 422 14.49 -15.69 -8.88
N ASN A 423 15.32 -15.37 -9.87
CA ASN A 423 16.73 -15.09 -9.66
C ASN A 423 16.91 -13.73 -8.98
N ASP A 424 17.84 -13.62 -8.04
CA ASP A 424 18.10 -12.37 -7.31
C ASP A 424 18.53 -11.24 -8.25
N LEU A 425 17.94 -10.05 -8.12
CA LEU A 425 18.44 -8.83 -8.74
C LEU A 425 19.40 -8.10 -7.80
N PRO A 426 20.39 -7.37 -8.36
CA PRO A 426 21.18 -6.41 -7.58
C PRO A 426 20.30 -5.25 -7.11
N ASP A 427 20.59 -4.73 -5.93
CA ASP A 427 19.90 -3.56 -5.38
C ASP A 427 20.23 -2.31 -6.23
N PRO A 428 19.23 -1.51 -6.66
CA PRO A 428 19.48 -0.20 -7.24
C PRO A 428 20.27 0.71 -6.29
N GLU A 429 21.09 1.60 -6.84
CA GLU A 429 21.89 2.55 -6.03
C GLU A 429 21.02 3.41 -5.09
N ASN A 430 19.77 3.68 -5.47
CA ASN A 430 18.80 4.47 -4.74
C ASN A 430 17.73 3.67 -3.97
N VAL A 431 17.76 2.32 -3.96
CA VAL A 431 16.69 1.50 -3.35
C VAL A 431 17.25 0.44 -2.39
N ARG A 432 16.67 0.31 -1.20
CA ARG A 432 16.95 -0.79 -0.27
C ARG A 432 15.68 -1.59 0.04
N PHE A 433 15.79 -2.89 0.18
CA PHE A 433 14.66 -3.80 0.44
C PHE A 433 14.78 -4.42 1.83
N PHE A 434 13.68 -4.47 2.59
CA PHE A 434 13.68 -4.99 3.95
C PHE A 434 12.48 -5.90 4.21
N LEU A 435 12.75 -7.14 4.64
CA LEU A 435 11.77 -8.05 5.23
C LEU A 435 11.75 -7.85 6.75
N VAL A 436 10.59 -7.57 7.32
CA VAL A 436 10.34 -7.68 8.76
C VAL A 436 10.00 -9.14 9.05
N SER A 437 11.01 -9.91 9.50
CA SER A 437 10.97 -11.37 9.58
C SER A 437 9.79 -11.85 10.41
N GLY A 438 9.07 -12.84 9.89
CA GLY A 438 7.98 -13.52 10.59
C GLY A 438 6.76 -12.64 10.92
N ALA A 439 6.71 -11.35 10.55
CA ALA A 439 5.61 -10.45 10.92
C ALA A 439 4.38 -10.55 10.00
N GLN A 440 3.19 -10.24 10.53
CA GLN A 440 1.94 -10.21 9.76
C GLN A 440 1.70 -8.86 9.05
N HIS A 441 0.53 -8.65 8.45
CA HIS A 441 0.18 -7.35 7.86
C HIS A 441 -0.20 -6.35 8.96
N GLY A 442 0.79 -5.61 9.47
CA GLY A 442 0.67 -4.82 10.69
C GLY A 442 0.86 -5.68 11.95
N ALA A 443 0.47 -5.16 13.12
CA ALA A 443 0.51 -5.90 14.38
C ALA A 443 -0.85 -6.57 14.68
N GLY A 444 -0.83 -7.85 15.03
CA GLY A 444 -1.99 -8.61 15.50
C GLY A 444 -2.09 -8.66 17.03
N ASN A 445 -3.04 -9.43 17.55
CA ASN A 445 -3.24 -9.60 18.99
C ASN A 445 -3.16 -11.09 19.42
N ALA A 446 -2.14 -11.41 20.23
CA ALA A 446 -1.87 -12.75 20.73
C ALA A 446 -2.95 -13.33 21.68
N THR A 447 -3.94 -12.56 22.13
CA THR A 447 -5.04 -13.06 22.98
C THR A 447 -6.27 -13.51 22.18
N THR A 448 -6.35 -13.23 20.88
CA THR A 448 -7.50 -13.60 20.03
C THR A 448 -7.07 -14.31 18.75
N ARG A 449 -7.96 -15.17 18.24
CA ARG A 449 -7.81 -15.84 16.95
C ARG A 449 -8.61 -15.17 15.83
N GLY A 450 -9.63 -14.38 16.18
CA GLY A 450 -10.58 -13.80 15.22
C GLY A 450 -11.23 -14.87 14.33
N MET A 451 -10.88 -14.86 13.05
CA MET A 451 -11.35 -15.79 12.02
C MET A 451 -10.36 -16.95 11.75
N CYS A 452 -9.18 -16.90 12.37
CA CYS A 452 -8.06 -17.81 12.10
C CYS A 452 -8.06 -19.03 13.02
N GLN A 453 -7.25 -20.04 12.67
CA GLN A 453 -7.07 -21.25 13.46
C GLN A 453 -6.23 -21.03 14.73
N GLN A 454 -5.23 -20.15 14.69
CA GLN A 454 -4.32 -19.83 15.80
C GLN A 454 -4.49 -18.38 16.28
N PHE A 455 -3.82 -18.00 17.37
CA PHE A 455 -3.77 -16.61 17.82
C PHE A 455 -3.04 -15.72 16.81
N GLN A 456 -3.41 -14.44 16.73
CA GLN A 456 -2.77 -13.51 15.79
C GLN A 456 -1.36 -13.10 16.25
N ASN A 457 -0.50 -12.76 15.29
CA ASN A 457 0.91 -12.45 15.53
C ASN A 457 1.12 -11.00 16.02
N PRO A 458 1.63 -10.78 17.25
CA PRO A 458 1.80 -9.44 17.83
C PRO A 458 3.08 -8.72 17.41
N THR A 459 3.87 -9.27 16.47
CA THR A 459 5.16 -8.69 16.06
C THR A 459 4.95 -7.31 15.41
N ASN A 460 5.31 -6.25 16.14
CA ASN A 460 5.14 -4.86 15.72
C ASN A 460 6.37 -4.34 14.95
N GLY A 461 6.16 -3.81 13.74
CA GLY A 461 7.20 -3.22 12.90
C GLY A 461 7.52 -1.74 13.16
N GLU A 462 6.63 -0.97 13.81
CA GLU A 462 6.78 0.48 13.98
C GLU A 462 8.14 0.93 14.59
N PRO A 463 8.74 0.23 15.58
CA PRO A 463 10.08 0.54 16.09
C PRO A 463 11.20 0.52 15.04
N LEU A 464 11.06 -0.34 14.02
CA LEU A 464 11.99 -0.46 12.90
C LEU A 464 11.74 0.62 11.86
N LEU A 465 10.47 0.95 11.57
CA LEU A 465 10.13 2.06 10.67
C LEU A 465 10.68 3.39 11.21
N ARG A 466 10.54 3.66 12.51
CA ARG A 466 11.16 4.84 13.16
C ARG A 466 12.67 4.91 12.97
N ALA A 467 13.37 3.77 12.98
CA ALA A 467 14.81 3.70 12.77
C ALA A 467 15.20 3.85 11.28
N LEU A 468 14.47 3.16 10.40
CA LEU A 468 14.67 3.22 8.95
C LEU A 468 14.35 4.61 8.39
N PHE A 469 13.26 5.26 8.82
CA PHE A 469 12.96 6.63 8.42
C PHE A 469 14.12 7.61 8.69
N MET A 470 14.74 7.52 9.87
CA MET A 470 15.92 8.35 10.19
C MET A 470 17.14 7.97 9.33
N ALA A 471 17.32 6.70 8.99
CA ALA A 471 18.38 6.28 8.07
C ALA A 471 18.12 6.73 6.61
N LEU A 472 16.86 6.81 6.17
CA LEU A 472 16.46 7.38 4.89
C LEU A 472 16.67 8.90 4.87
N ASP A 473 16.35 9.61 5.95
CA ASP A 473 16.60 11.04 6.10
C ASP A 473 18.10 11.38 6.09
N ASP A 474 18.91 10.59 6.80
CA ASP A 474 20.37 10.64 6.75
C ASP A 474 20.90 10.41 5.31
N TRP A 475 20.32 9.48 4.56
CA TRP A 475 20.73 9.19 3.19
C TRP A 475 20.39 10.33 2.22
N VAL A 476 19.17 10.88 2.32
CA VAL A 476 18.69 11.99 1.49
C VAL A 476 19.41 13.30 1.80
N THR A 477 19.61 13.64 3.08
CA THR A 477 20.12 14.98 3.46
C THR A 477 21.61 15.06 3.71
N LYS A 478 22.28 13.93 4.00
CA LYS A 478 23.72 13.89 4.34
C LYS A 478 24.52 12.95 3.44
N GLY A 479 23.87 12.25 2.50
CA GLY A 479 24.50 11.19 1.70
C GLY A 479 25.00 10.01 2.53
N THR A 480 24.54 9.85 3.77
CA THR A 480 25.01 8.80 4.67
C THR A 480 24.38 7.47 4.29
N GLU A 481 25.20 6.54 3.81
CA GLU A 481 24.75 5.25 3.30
C GLU A 481 23.95 4.47 4.38
N PRO A 482 22.77 3.91 4.03
CA PRO A 482 21.91 3.18 4.95
C PRO A 482 22.37 1.72 5.14
N PRO A 483 21.73 0.97 6.06
CA PRO A 483 21.89 -0.48 6.09
C PRO A 483 21.62 -1.12 4.73
N ARG A 484 22.41 -2.15 4.38
CA ARG A 484 22.17 -2.97 3.18
C ARG A 484 20.84 -3.71 3.30
N SER A 485 20.21 -3.98 2.16
CA SER A 485 18.95 -4.71 2.07
C SER A 485 19.01 -6.05 2.81
N ALA A 486 17.94 -6.38 3.53
CA ALA A 486 17.79 -7.62 4.29
C ALA A 486 16.49 -8.31 3.84
N VAL A 487 16.61 -9.24 2.90
CA VAL A 487 15.51 -9.99 2.28
C VAL A 487 15.97 -11.42 1.99
N PRO A 488 15.06 -12.41 1.88
CA PRO A 488 15.43 -13.74 1.43
C PRO A 488 15.95 -13.71 -0.01
N ARG A 489 16.97 -14.52 -0.30
CA ARG A 489 17.64 -14.61 -1.61
C ARG A 489 17.95 -16.05 -2.01
N GLN A 490 18.22 -16.29 -3.29
CA GLN A 490 18.73 -17.58 -3.75
C GLN A 490 20.22 -17.73 -3.46
N SER A 491 20.99 -16.66 -3.65
CA SER A 491 22.46 -16.61 -3.56
C SER A 491 23.04 -16.90 -2.16
N ASP A 492 22.29 -16.64 -1.09
CA ASP A 492 22.63 -17.03 0.29
C ASP A 492 21.88 -18.28 0.78
N GLY A 493 21.07 -18.89 -0.09
CA GLY A 493 20.28 -20.08 0.21
C GLY A 493 19.12 -19.87 1.17
N THR A 494 18.71 -18.63 1.48
CA THR A 494 17.65 -18.34 2.47
C THR A 494 16.21 -18.35 1.91
N SER A 495 16.03 -18.29 0.59
CA SER A 495 14.71 -18.33 -0.06
C SER A 495 14.15 -19.75 -0.29
N VAL A 496 12.83 -19.82 -0.52
CA VAL A 496 12.11 -21.02 -1.00
C VAL A 496 11.09 -20.65 -2.06
N VAL A 497 11.32 -21.13 -3.28
CA VAL A 497 10.44 -20.91 -4.44
C VAL A 497 9.09 -21.61 -4.26
N ALA A 498 8.01 -20.90 -4.59
CA ALA A 498 6.66 -21.43 -4.62
C ALA A 498 6.46 -22.40 -5.80
N VAL A 499 5.75 -23.50 -5.55
CA VAL A 499 5.28 -24.41 -6.60
C VAL A 499 3.89 -23.93 -7.08
N PRO A 500 3.76 -23.39 -8.30
CA PRO A 500 2.44 -23.01 -8.82
C PRO A 500 1.59 -24.24 -9.11
N GLN A 501 0.28 -24.11 -8.87
CA GLN A 501 -0.71 -25.11 -9.25
C GLN A 501 -1.37 -24.69 -10.58
N ALA A 502 -1.41 -25.58 -11.57
CA ALA A 502 -2.04 -25.27 -12.85
C ALA A 502 -3.56 -25.08 -12.68
N GLY A 503 -4.10 -23.97 -13.19
CA GLY A 503 -5.52 -23.62 -13.07
C GLY A 503 -5.97 -23.16 -11.67
N SER A 504 -5.04 -22.88 -10.74
CA SER A 504 -5.35 -22.51 -9.36
C SER A 504 -4.77 -21.15 -8.97
N GLN A 505 -5.61 -20.35 -8.33
CA GLN A 505 -5.30 -19.00 -7.84
C GLN A 505 -4.22 -18.98 -6.73
N THR A 506 -3.80 -20.15 -6.23
CA THR A 506 -2.81 -20.30 -5.16
C THR A 506 -1.78 -21.40 -5.46
N GLY A 507 -0.53 -21.17 -5.10
CA GLY A 507 0.54 -22.16 -5.12
C GLY A 507 0.77 -22.80 -3.75
N LEU A 508 1.78 -23.67 -3.68
CA LEU A 508 2.24 -24.31 -2.46
C LEU A 508 3.72 -24.04 -2.22
N VAL A 509 4.09 -23.75 -0.98
CA VAL A 509 5.48 -23.84 -0.49
C VAL A 509 5.63 -25.19 0.24
N PRO A 510 6.41 -26.17 -0.25
CA PRO A 510 6.52 -27.48 0.37
C PRO A 510 7.09 -27.40 1.80
N GLN A 511 6.48 -28.10 2.76
CA GLN A 511 6.84 -28.02 4.19
C GLN A 511 8.33 -28.29 4.45
N SER A 512 8.87 -29.34 3.82
CA SER A 512 10.28 -29.75 3.91
C SER A 512 11.23 -28.76 3.25
N ALA A 513 10.81 -28.08 2.18
CA ALA A 513 11.61 -27.04 1.52
C ALA A 513 11.65 -25.74 2.33
N LEU A 514 10.55 -25.40 3.01
CA LEU A 514 10.46 -24.30 3.97
C LEU A 514 11.34 -24.53 5.22
N GLY A 515 11.52 -25.79 5.61
CA GLY A 515 12.10 -26.18 6.90
C GLY A 515 11.08 -26.18 8.04
N TRP A 516 9.77 -26.14 7.73
CA TRP A 516 8.73 -25.93 8.74
C TRP A 516 8.55 -27.15 9.67
N PRO A 517 8.74 -26.99 10.99
CA PRO A 517 8.62 -28.10 11.93
C PRO A 517 7.17 -28.57 12.05
N THR A 518 6.98 -29.86 12.32
CA THR A 518 5.67 -30.36 12.75
C THR A 518 5.40 -29.84 14.16
N ILE A 519 4.39 -28.97 14.29
CA ILE A 519 3.96 -28.40 15.57
C ILE A 519 2.60 -29.00 15.95
N PRO A 520 2.44 -29.56 17.16
CA PRO A 520 1.17 -30.16 17.59
C PRO A 520 0.00 -29.16 17.54
N GLY A 521 -1.08 -29.55 16.85
CA GLY A 521 -2.30 -28.73 16.73
C GLY A 521 -2.23 -27.57 15.72
N VAL A 522 -1.26 -27.59 14.79
CA VAL A 522 -1.09 -26.57 13.74
C VAL A 522 -1.13 -27.20 12.35
N THR A 523 -2.10 -26.79 11.53
CA THR A 523 -2.19 -27.20 10.12
C THR A 523 -1.19 -26.41 9.27
N TYR A 524 -0.40 -27.11 8.45
CA TYR A 524 0.45 -26.49 7.43
C TYR A 524 -0.09 -26.83 6.04
N MET A 525 -0.59 -25.81 5.32
CA MET A 525 -1.00 -25.94 3.92
C MET A 525 0.05 -25.40 2.94
N GLY A 526 0.99 -24.56 3.40
CA GLY A 526 1.95 -23.87 2.52
C GLY A 526 1.31 -22.93 1.49
N LEU A 527 0.08 -22.47 1.74
CA LEU A 527 -0.74 -21.70 0.81
C LEU A 527 -0.10 -20.33 0.49
N ILE A 528 0.18 -20.07 -0.78
CA ILE A 528 0.78 -18.83 -1.28
C ILE A 528 0.02 -18.32 -2.50
N THR A 529 -0.07 -17.01 -2.72
CA THR A 529 -0.77 -16.44 -3.89
C THR A 529 0.01 -16.66 -5.18
N THR A 530 -0.67 -17.17 -6.22
CA THR A 530 -0.09 -17.36 -7.58
C THR A 530 -0.15 -16.07 -8.38
N ARG A 531 0.98 -15.61 -8.94
CA ARG A 531 1.05 -14.36 -9.71
C ARG A 531 0.96 -14.62 -11.22
N TYR A 532 -0.26 -14.62 -11.75
CA TYR A 532 -0.50 -14.85 -13.18
C TYR A 532 -0.20 -13.63 -14.07
N GLN A 533 0.31 -13.91 -15.27
CA GLN A 533 0.27 -12.99 -16.40
C GLN A 533 -1.20 -12.93 -16.91
N LEU A 534 -1.97 -11.95 -16.42
CA LEU A 534 -3.38 -11.78 -16.77
C LEU A 534 -3.58 -10.97 -18.07
N ASP A 535 -4.69 -11.23 -18.76
CA ASP A 535 -5.06 -10.63 -20.05
C ASP A 535 -6.41 -9.92 -19.91
N PHE A 536 -6.33 -8.61 -19.70
CA PHE A 536 -7.49 -7.71 -19.62
C PHE A 536 -7.95 -7.19 -20.99
N GLY A 537 -7.44 -7.76 -22.09
CA GLY A 537 -7.69 -7.32 -23.47
C GLY A 537 -6.67 -6.34 -24.02
N THR A 538 -6.73 -6.10 -25.33
CA THR A 538 -5.71 -5.34 -26.09
C THR A 538 -5.56 -3.87 -25.69
N SER A 539 -6.62 -3.25 -25.15
CA SER A 539 -6.61 -1.85 -24.71
C SER A 539 -6.08 -1.65 -23.28
N VAL A 540 -5.59 -2.70 -22.61
CA VAL A 540 -5.03 -2.59 -21.23
C VAL A 540 -3.86 -1.60 -21.14
N GLY A 541 -3.09 -1.43 -22.22
CA GLY A 541 -2.03 -0.41 -22.30
C GLY A 541 -2.52 1.05 -22.29
N GLN A 542 -3.82 1.28 -22.43
CA GLN A 542 -4.51 2.57 -22.28
C GLN A 542 -5.25 2.65 -20.94
N GLY A 543 -5.13 1.62 -20.09
CA GLY A 543 -5.92 1.42 -18.87
C GLY A 543 -7.36 0.96 -19.12
N ILE A 544 -7.73 0.58 -20.34
CA ILE A 544 -9.09 0.16 -20.69
C ILE A 544 -9.17 -1.37 -20.66
N LEU A 545 -9.87 -1.91 -19.66
CA LEU A 545 -10.13 -3.33 -19.52
C LEU A 545 -11.30 -3.73 -20.44
N THR A 546 -11.06 -4.60 -21.42
CA THR A 546 -12.11 -5.17 -22.29
C THR A 546 -12.41 -6.63 -22.00
N LYS A 547 -11.56 -7.31 -21.22
CA LYS A 547 -11.82 -8.61 -20.57
C LYS A 547 -11.73 -8.42 -19.06
N TYR A 548 -12.88 -8.37 -18.38
CA TYR A 548 -12.93 -8.23 -16.92
C TYR A 548 -14.18 -8.94 -16.38
N PRO A 549 -14.03 -9.95 -15.50
CA PRO A 549 -12.77 -10.53 -15.02
C PRO A 549 -12.01 -11.28 -16.14
N PRO A 550 -10.66 -11.32 -16.10
CA PRO A 550 -9.85 -12.20 -16.94
C PRO A 550 -9.95 -13.67 -16.48
N THR A 551 -9.54 -14.60 -17.34
CA THR A 551 -9.30 -16.01 -16.96
C THR A 551 -7.81 -16.30 -16.72
N ILE A 552 -7.54 -17.23 -15.79
CA ILE A 552 -6.22 -17.83 -15.51
C ILE A 552 -5.92 -19.06 -16.41
N ASP A 553 -6.87 -19.50 -17.23
CA ASP A 553 -6.68 -20.66 -18.12
C ASP A 553 -5.51 -20.46 -19.08
N GLY A 554 -4.57 -21.40 -19.09
CA GLY A 554 -3.37 -21.35 -19.92
C GLY A 554 -2.41 -20.19 -19.61
N ARG A 555 -2.59 -19.46 -18.50
CA ARG A 555 -1.75 -18.31 -18.15
C ARG A 555 -0.43 -18.72 -17.50
N LEU A 556 0.62 -18.00 -17.89
CA LEU A 556 1.96 -18.15 -17.32
C LEU A 556 2.00 -17.49 -15.93
N VAL A 557 2.93 -17.95 -15.09
CA VAL A 557 3.09 -17.49 -13.70
C VAL A 557 4.46 -16.85 -13.51
N TYR A 558 4.50 -15.69 -12.85
CA TYR A 558 5.72 -15.07 -12.35
C TYR A 558 6.18 -15.78 -11.07
N VAL A 559 7.44 -16.19 -11.02
CA VAL A 559 7.98 -17.02 -9.95
C VAL A 559 8.21 -16.18 -8.69
N ASN A 560 7.49 -16.52 -7.62
CA ASN A 560 7.63 -15.90 -6.30
C ASN A 560 8.22 -16.88 -5.26
N PHE A 561 8.77 -16.33 -4.18
CA PHE A 561 9.38 -17.10 -3.09
C PHE A 561 9.12 -16.47 -1.71
N VAL A 562 9.42 -17.23 -0.65
CA VAL A 562 9.36 -16.83 0.77
C VAL A 562 10.70 -17.06 1.47
N SER A 563 10.85 -16.61 2.72
CA SER A 563 11.99 -17.00 3.56
C SER A 563 11.85 -18.43 4.05
N LYS A 564 12.97 -19.16 4.15
CA LYS A 564 13.10 -20.35 5.01
C LYS A 564 12.85 -20.00 6.47
N VAL A 565 12.53 -21.02 7.27
CA VAL A 565 12.42 -20.93 8.73
C VAL A 565 13.51 -21.75 9.43
N ASP A 566 13.78 -21.40 10.68
CA ASP A 566 14.59 -22.20 11.59
C ASP A 566 13.79 -23.37 12.19
N LYS A 567 14.47 -24.20 13.00
CA LYS A 567 13.88 -25.35 13.71
C LYS A 567 12.68 -25.00 14.61
N ASP A 568 12.51 -23.73 14.97
CA ASP A 568 11.40 -23.24 15.80
C ASP A 568 10.28 -22.61 14.94
N GLY A 569 10.37 -22.69 13.62
CA GLY A 569 9.41 -22.18 12.65
C GLY A 569 9.50 -20.68 12.40
N ASN A 570 10.55 -20.00 12.88
CA ASN A 570 10.73 -18.56 12.72
C ASN A 570 11.64 -18.24 11.51
N GLU A 571 11.30 -17.21 10.74
CA GLU A 571 12.03 -16.89 9.50
C GLU A 571 13.51 -16.54 9.72
N ILE A 572 14.39 -17.02 8.82
CA ILE A 572 15.84 -16.81 8.93
C ILE A 572 16.34 -15.57 8.18
N ALA A 573 15.66 -15.15 7.11
CA ALA A 573 16.03 -13.95 6.37
C ALA A 573 15.33 -12.70 6.91
N GLY A 574 15.86 -11.53 6.53
CA GLY A 574 15.31 -10.23 6.93
C GLY A 574 15.81 -9.71 8.28
N ILE A 575 15.02 -8.84 8.88
CA ILE A 575 15.29 -8.18 10.16
C ILE A 575 14.46 -8.88 11.24
N ARG A 576 15.11 -9.81 11.98
CA ARG A 576 14.50 -10.49 13.13
C ARG A 576 14.43 -9.55 14.33
N LEU A 577 13.29 -8.89 14.50
CA LEU A 577 12.96 -8.13 15.70
C LEU A 577 12.96 -9.02 16.96
N PRO A 578 13.03 -8.46 18.18
CA PRO A 578 13.17 -9.25 19.41
C PRO A 578 12.15 -10.40 19.62
N PRO A 579 10.86 -10.28 19.23
CA PRO A 579 9.91 -11.42 19.28
C PRO A 579 10.32 -12.64 18.44
N VAL A 580 11.21 -12.46 17.46
CA VAL A 580 11.66 -13.47 16.49
C VAL A 580 13.13 -13.86 16.73
N ALA A 581 13.97 -12.93 17.20
CA ALA A 581 15.37 -13.18 17.57
C ALA A 581 15.53 -13.77 18.98
N ALA A 582 14.67 -13.41 19.93
CA ALA A 582 14.55 -14.01 21.26
C ALA A 582 13.13 -14.58 21.46
N PRO A 583 12.74 -15.62 20.68
CA PRO A 583 11.35 -16.03 20.58
C PRO A 583 10.81 -16.71 21.84
N THR A 584 9.54 -16.44 22.12
CA THR A 584 8.68 -17.19 23.07
C THR A 584 7.65 -18.07 22.36
N ALA A 585 7.59 -17.99 21.03
CA ALA A 585 6.62 -18.63 20.16
C ALA A 585 7.21 -18.84 18.76
N THR A 586 6.50 -19.62 17.94
CA THR A 586 6.61 -19.50 16.48
C THR A 586 5.74 -18.33 16.03
N THR A 587 6.31 -17.40 15.27
CA THR A 587 5.64 -16.25 14.65
C THR A 587 5.73 -16.33 13.13
N THR A 588 4.59 -16.26 12.45
CA THR A 588 4.51 -16.35 10.97
C THR A 588 3.88 -15.12 10.34
N GLY A 589 4.18 -14.88 9.06
CA GLY A 589 3.43 -13.93 8.23
C GLY A 589 2.11 -14.46 7.67
N TRP A 590 1.87 -15.77 7.72
CA TRP A 590 0.69 -16.45 7.13
C TRP A 590 -0.12 -17.18 8.20
N ALA A 591 -1.43 -17.25 8.02
CA ALA A 591 -2.37 -17.97 8.88
C ALA A 591 -3.49 -18.61 8.06
N LEU A 592 -4.18 -19.60 8.62
CA LEU A 592 -5.31 -20.29 7.98
C LEU A 592 -6.63 -19.98 8.70
N ARG A 593 -7.74 -19.99 7.98
CA ARG A 593 -9.10 -19.72 8.47
C ARG A 593 -9.69 -20.97 9.16
N ARG A 594 -10.51 -20.74 10.19
CA ARG A 594 -11.22 -21.81 10.95
C ARG A 594 -12.52 -22.24 10.24
N ALA A 595 -13.06 -23.40 10.63
CA ALA A 595 -14.24 -24.03 10.03
C ALA A 595 -15.36 -23.05 9.60
N ASP A 596 -15.92 -22.29 10.55
CA ASP A 596 -17.05 -21.38 10.34
C ASP A 596 -16.78 -20.20 9.37
N PHE A 597 -15.55 -20.08 8.87
CA PHE A 597 -15.06 -18.96 8.07
C PHE A 597 -14.47 -19.41 6.71
N GLY A 598 -14.71 -20.65 6.27
CA GLY A 598 -14.09 -21.23 5.08
C GLY A 598 -12.71 -21.79 5.39
N GLU A 599 -12.68 -23.01 5.89
CA GLU A 599 -11.51 -23.63 6.53
C GLU A 599 -10.28 -23.78 5.61
N ASN A 600 -9.09 -23.73 6.21
CA ASN A 600 -7.79 -24.04 5.59
C ASN A 600 -7.36 -23.13 4.42
N GLU A 601 -8.17 -22.13 4.07
CA GLU A 601 -7.79 -21.02 3.20
C GLU A 601 -7.15 -19.87 3.99
N GLY A 602 -6.50 -18.92 3.29
CA GLY A 602 -5.68 -17.88 3.92
C GLY A 602 -6.48 -16.93 4.83
N CYS A 603 -6.04 -16.78 6.09
CA CYS A 603 -6.62 -15.83 7.03
C CYS A 603 -6.03 -14.45 6.81
N GLU A 604 -6.78 -13.61 6.10
CA GLU A 604 -6.18 -12.49 5.37
C GLU A 604 -5.48 -11.44 6.23
N GLY A 605 -4.28 -11.06 5.80
CA GLY A 605 -3.37 -10.17 6.54
C GLY A 605 -2.84 -10.73 7.87
N SER A 606 -3.37 -11.86 8.35
CA SER A 606 -3.06 -12.42 9.67
C SER A 606 -1.88 -13.39 9.59
N GLY A 607 -1.10 -13.38 10.66
CA GLY A 607 -0.06 -14.35 10.97
C GLY A 607 -0.40 -15.13 12.24
N GLN A 608 0.39 -16.14 12.56
CA GLN A 608 0.15 -17.00 13.71
C GLN A 608 1.13 -16.65 14.84
N TYR A 609 0.64 -16.68 16.08
CA TYR A 609 1.41 -16.73 17.32
C TYR A 609 1.16 -18.09 17.96
N ILE A 610 2.16 -18.96 17.95
CA ILE A 610 2.06 -20.34 18.44
C ILE A 610 3.06 -20.52 19.60
N PRO A 611 2.64 -20.34 20.86
CA PRO A 611 3.53 -20.39 22.02
C PRO A 611 4.42 -21.63 22.07
N PHE A 612 5.66 -21.47 22.55
CA PHE A 612 6.43 -22.59 23.06
C PHE A 612 5.84 -23.06 24.40
N LYS A 613 6.15 -24.30 24.79
CA LYS A 613 5.82 -24.78 26.14
C LYS A 613 6.76 -24.18 27.17
N THR A 614 6.30 -24.06 28.42
CA THR A 614 7.09 -23.46 29.51
C THR A 614 8.21 -24.41 29.90
N THR A 615 7.87 -25.66 30.24
CA THR A 615 8.81 -26.70 30.66
C THR A 615 9.12 -27.74 29.58
N LYS A 616 10.22 -28.46 29.77
CA LYS A 616 10.60 -29.64 28.99
C LYS A 616 9.55 -30.75 29.08
N ALA A 617 8.95 -30.93 30.26
CA ALA A 617 7.91 -31.94 30.48
C ALA A 617 6.66 -31.68 29.61
N GLU A 618 6.18 -30.44 29.59
CA GLU A 618 5.03 -30.04 28.76
C GLU A 618 5.24 -30.29 27.26
N ARG A 619 6.44 -30.01 26.71
CA ARG A 619 6.68 -30.23 25.28
C ARG A 619 6.78 -31.71 24.92
N LEU A 620 7.39 -32.53 25.78
CA LEU A 620 7.49 -33.97 25.56
C LEU A 620 6.10 -34.62 25.66
N ALA A 621 5.25 -34.18 26.59
CA ALA A 621 3.88 -34.67 26.75
C ALA A 621 2.97 -34.45 25.52
N VAL A 622 3.30 -33.50 24.63
CA VAL A 622 2.57 -33.26 23.37
C VAL A 622 3.37 -33.57 22.10
N ASN A 623 4.59 -34.11 22.23
CA ASN A 623 5.55 -34.30 21.12
C ASN A 623 5.91 -33.02 20.34
N ASP A 624 6.03 -31.88 21.03
CA ASP A 624 6.51 -30.64 20.41
C ASP A 624 8.05 -30.68 20.28
N SER A 625 8.51 -30.50 19.04
CA SER A 625 9.91 -30.58 18.62
C SER A 625 10.71 -29.33 18.97
N ARG A 626 10.03 -28.20 19.19
CA ARG A 626 10.61 -26.90 19.52
C ARG A 626 11.09 -26.89 20.98
N LEU A 627 12.20 -26.23 21.28
CA LEU A 627 12.70 -26.17 22.67
C LEU A 627 11.75 -25.33 23.55
N SER A 628 11.51 -25.83 24.77
CA SER A 628 10.73 -25.13 25.79
C SER A 628 11.41 -23.82 26.24
N LEU A 629 10.67 -22.94 26.90
CA LEU A 629 11.22 -21.71 27.49
C LEU A 629 12.30 -22.04 28.52
N GLU A 630 12.05 -23.03 29.37
CA GLU A 630 13.00 -23.61 30.34
C GLU A 630 14.32 -24.06 29.69
N GLU A 631 14.27 -24.91 28.66
CA GLU A 631 15.48 -25.39 27.96
C GLU A 631 16.23 -24.27 27.21
N ARG A 632 15.50 -23.24 26.76
CA ARG A 632 16.02 -22.15 25.92
C ARG A 632 16.68 -21.03 26.73
N TYR A 633 16.06 -20.64 27.85
CA TYR A 633 16.45 -19.48 28.65
C TYR A 633 16.89 -19.83 30.08
N LYS A 634 16.49 -20.98 30.63
CA LYS A 634 16.73 -21.46 32.00
C LYS A 634 16.10 -20.63 33.13
N THR A 635 15.98 -19.31 32.95
CA THR A 635 15.48 -18.34 33.93
C THR A 635 14.88 -17.13 33.21
N HIS A 636 14.08 -16.32 33.94
CA HIS A 636 13.63 -15.01 33.46
C HIS A 636 14.79 -14.11 33.00
N ASP A 637 15.86 -14.00 33.80
CA ASP A 637 17.04 -13.20 33.45
C ASP A 637 17.74 -13.70 32.18
N GLY A 638 17.73 -15.01 31.92
CA GLY A 638 18.24 -15.59 30.67
C GLY A 638 17.43 -15.16 29.43
N TYR A 639 16.12 -14.96 29.57
CA TYR A 639 15.27 -14.39 28.53
C TYR A 639 15.54 -12.90 28.33
N VAL A 640 15.57 -12.12 29.42
CA VAL A 640 15.90 -10.67 29.36
C VAL A 640 17.29 -10.45 28.76
N ALA A 641 18.28 -11.28 29.08
CA ALA A 641 19.61 -11.24 28.50
C ALA A 641 19.62 -11.58 26.99
N ALA A 642 18.72 -12.44 26.51
CA ALA A 642 18.55 -12.70 25.08
C ALA A 642 17.95 -11.50 24.33
N VAL A 643 16.93 -10.85 24.91
CA VAL A 643 16.34 -9.62 24.37
C VAL A 643 17.38 -8.49 24.33
N ARG A 644 18.17 -8.29 25.39
CA ARG A 644 19.27 -7.31 25.44
C ARG A 644 20.27 -7.49 24.29
N ARG A 645 20.71 -8.72 24.01
CA ARG A 645 21.62 -9.00 22.86
C ARG A 645 20.97 -8.67 21.52
N SER A 646 19.72 -9.06 21.32
CA SER A 646 18.98 -8.78 20.08
C SER A 646 18.83 -7.28 19.82
N VAL A 647 18.45 -6.48 20.82
CA VAL A 647 18.29 -5.03 20.60
C VAL A 647 19.63 -4.30 20.47
N GLN A 648 20.70 -4.78 21.11
CA GLN A 648 22.04 -4.23 20.91
C GLN A 648 22.48 -4.38 19.44
N GLU A 649 22.38 -5.59 18.88
CA GLU A 649 22.73 -5.85 17.48
C GLU A 649 21.89 -5.00 16.52
N LEU A 650 20.59 -4.85 16.78
CA LEU A 650 19.70 -4.02 15.97
C LEU A 650 20.02 -2.52 16.06
N VAL A 651 20.46 -2.00 17.23
CA VAL A 651 20.92 -0.61 17.36
C VAL A 651 22.25 -0.40 16.63
N GLU A 652 23.21 -1.30 16.80
CA GLU A 652 24.51 -1.27 16.10
C GLU A 652 24.34 -1.31 14.57
N ARG A 653 23.33 -2.04 14.08
CA ARG A 653 22.96 -2.14 12.65
C ARG A 653 22.02 -1.02 12.15
N ARG A 654 21.70 0.00 12.97
CA ARG A 654 20.75 1.10 12.66
C ARG A 654 19.31 0.64 12.34
N PHE A 655 18.88 -0.50 12.88
CA PHE A 655 17.53 -1.07 12.73
C PHE A 655 16.63 -0.86 13.97
N LEU A 656 17.15 -0.33 15.07
CA LEU A 656 16.35 0.22 16.16
C LEU A 656 16.96 1.54 16.66
N LEU A 657 16.11 2.47 17.11
CA LEU A 657 16.55 3.63 17.87
C LEU A 657 16.79 3.22 19.33
N ALA A 658 17.70 3.91 20.02
CA ALA A 658 18.06 3.58 21.41
C ALA A 658 16.87 3.60 22.39
N ALA A 659 15.92 4.52 22.21
CA ALA A 659 14.71 4.59 23.03
C ALA A 659 13.80 3.36 22.83
N ASP A 660 13.63 2.93 21.58
CA ASP A 660 12.81 1.77 21.21
C ASP A 660 13.46 0.45 21.66
N ALA A 661 14.80 0.37 21.64
CA ALA A 661 15.56 -0.73 22.23
C ALA A 661 15.37 -0.86 23.75
N GLN A 662 15.32 0.27 24.49
CA GLN A 662 15.05 0.24 25.93
C GLN A 662 13.61 -0.20 26.24
N GLU A 663 12.63 0.15 25.40
CA GLU A 663 11.25 -0.32 25.58
C GLU A 663 11.13 -1.85 25.45
N TYR A 664 11.81 -2.46 24.46
CA TYR A 664 11.89 -3.92 24.36
C TYR A 664 12.54 -4.57 25.60
N ILE A 665 13.61 -3.98 26.15
CA ILE A 665 14.26 -4.48 27.37
C ILE A 665 13.30 -4.39 28.57
N LYS A 666 12.64 -3.24 28.75
CA LYS A 666 11.65 -3.01 29.80
C LYS A 666 10.50 -4.02 29.70
N ASN A 667 9.91 -4.17 28.53
CA ASN A 667 8.80 -5.10 28.29
C ASN A 667 9.22 -6.56 28.57
N ALA A 668 10.47 -6.94 28.29
CA ALA A 668 10.99 -8.25 28.66
C ALA A 668 11.12 -8.43 30.19
N GLN A 669 11.62 -7.43 30.92
CA GLN A 669 11.71 -7.43 32.39
C GLN A 669 10.35 -7.43 33.08
N GLU A 670 9.34 -6.79 32.49
CA GLU A 670 7.98 -6.76 33.03
C GLU A 670 7.21 -8.06 32.72
N SER A 671 7.54 -8.76 31.62
CA SER A 671 6.89 -10.02 31.20
C SER A 671 6.92 -11.16 32.24
N ASN A 672 5.98 -12.11 32.12
CA ASN A 672 5.90 -13.30 32.98
C ASN A 672 6.64 -14.53 32.42
N VAL A 673 7.65 -14.34 31.55
CA VAL A 673 8.43 -15.44 30.98
C VAL A 673 9.34 -16.04 32.06
N LEU A 674 9.03 -17.25 32.54
CA LEU A 674 9.79 -17.96 33.60
C LEU A 674 9.91 -17.17 34.92
N LYS A 675 8.82 -16.51 35.33
CA LYS A 675 8.64 -15.95 36.69
C LYS A 675 7.86 -16.92 37.58
#